data_AF-A0A0K2GJJ2-F1
#
_entry.id   AF-A0A0K2GJJ2-F1
#
_cell.length_a   1.000
_cell.length_b   1.000
_cell.length_c   1.000
_cell.angle_alpha   90.00
_cell.angle_beta   90.00
_cell.angle_gamma   90.00
#
_symmetry.space_group_name_H-M   'P 1'
#
loop_
_entity.id
_entity.type
_entity.pdbx_description
1 polymer ?
#
loop_
_entity_poly.entity_id
_entity_poly.type
_entity_poly.pdbx_seq_one_letter_code
_entity_poly.pdbx_strand_id
1 'polypeptide(L)'
;MFDEIVQRWSEYAATVARACGFEGAQAGIVIGLSVVAGAALLYARRLMRALLTLKARSWAPAVSRMLSTWVKRNDYTGEDFFRADGADQATVTRRQQALARLAAHFQGTYPQSIAWGNAIREGLSDLRFTDAGRVPFPFARAMREQFNLCSVVTDSDGPMLRDLDGHWSLDVTGSYGVNVAGYDQYKEWMQRGWERVKGLGPVLGPLHPLVAENIAMLRSISKLDEVSFHMSGTEAVMAAVRLARFNTRRKLIVCFAGAYHGWWDGVQPGLGSEREINDCLTLKDVHPASLAAIRRMKHDIAGVVVNPIQSFHPNSPPPSDAILLTSDVRKTQDAHAPYAQWLRQLRAVCAECDIPLIFDEVYSGFRLAPGGAQEYFGVQADVVVYGKTVGGGMPIGVCCGKKELMRRFDPDHPMRLAYVIGTFSAHPHVMGAMNEFLRWVTRPEAQQRYDEANQRCAEWAADVNRACATRALPVRVVNLATVWTILFQQPGRYNWLLQYYLRAEGVTLSWVGTGRCLSNMAFTQAHYDALQAKLVAAASRMLVDGWWLDGLDQPERRKAMKSRLMWEMIGSLVQVPRPLKTFYADVMRRKHDDHVASHSHPLNQLFHLLSSSVFIYCYVLIFTDLTTAVTASLVALFVRQFGHAIVEPPCHDKEELLLGFNTPNKTMIVSAYCLIPLANMLAAENWSLATFMEKWPAIAQQWWGLTLVVVLGRVAYLAWLHDFRISMIWFVKLITDPFTDIKAYLPRTASGWRAFLPPYALDQATHKH
;
A
#
# COMPACT_ATOMS: atom_id res chain seq x y z
N MET A 1 -13.38 -11.83 27.61
CA MET A 1 -12.05 -12.47 27.70
C MET A 1 -11.08 -11.74 28.64
N PHE A 2 -10.75 -10.45 28.47
CA PHE A 2 -9.90 -9.74 29.45
C PHE A 2 -10.61 -9.63 30.81
N ASP A 3 -11.88 -9.21 30.81
CA ASP A 3 -12.69 -9.12 32.02
C ASP A 3 -12.88 -10.48 32.71
N GLU A 4 -13.06 -11.55 31.94
CA GLU A 4 -13.16 -12.94 32.42
C GLU A 4 -11.86 -13.45 33.07
N ILE A 5 -10.71 -13.10 32.49
CA ILE A 5 -9.39 -13.45 33.05
C ILE A 5 -9.15 -12.66 34.33
N VAL A 6 -9.47 -11.36 34.34
CA VAL A 6 -9.37 -10.49 35.52
C VAL A 6 -10.28 -11.00 36.63
N GLN A 7 -11.50 -11.43 36.32
CA GLN A 7 -12.45 -11.97 37.29
C GLN A 7 -11.95 -13.27 37.92
N ARG A 8 -11.53 -14.26 37.12
CA ARG A 8 -10.95 -15.51 37.64
C ARG A 8 -9.66 -15.30 38.42
N TRP A 9 -8.80 -14.39 37.97
CA TRP A 9 -7.58 -14.05 38.71
C TRP A 9 -7.89 -13.33 40.02
N SER A 10 -8.90 -12.47 40.04
CA SER A 10 -9.35 -11.78 41.26
C SER A 10 -9.95 -12.76 42.26
N GLU A 11 -10.73 -13.75 41.80
CA GLU A 11 -11.26 -14.83 42.65
C GLU A 11 -10.16 -15.71 43.22
N TYR A 12 -9.16 -16.06 42.41
CA TYR A 12 -7.99 -16.83 42.87
C TYR A 12 -7.14 -16.03 43.86
N ALA A 13 -6.83 -14.77 43.55
CA ALA A 13 -6.08 -13.87 44.42
C ALA A 13 -6.83 -13.59 45.73
N ALA A 14 -8.15 -13.48 45.71
CA ALA A 14 -8.98 -13.35 46.92
C ALA A 14 -8.95 -14.63 47.77
N THR A 15 -8.88 -15.80 47.14
CA THR A 15 -8.77 -17.09 47.83
C THR A 15 -7.41 -17.24 48.50
N VAL A 16 -6.32 -16.87 47.81
CA VAL A 16 -4.96 -16.85 48.37
C VAL A 16 -4.83 -15.79 49.47
N ALA A 17 -5.37 -14.59 49.28
CA ALA A 17 -5.34 -13.52 50.28
C ALA A 17 -6.03 -13.94 51.59
N ARG A 18 -7.20 -14.60 51.49
CA ARG A 18 -7.90 -15.17 52.65
C ARG A 18 -7.12 -16.28 53.33
N ALA A 19 -6.50 -17.18 52.56
CA ALA A 19 -5.67 -18.26 53.10
C ALA A 19 -4.41 -17.74 53.84
N CYS A 20 -3.93 -16.56 53.47
CA CYS A 20 -2.80 -15.89 54.14
C CYS A 20 -3.21 -14.93 55.27
N GLY A 21 -4.51 -14.86 55.63
CA GLY A 21 -5.00 -14.03 56.74
C GLY A 21 -5.16 -12.53 56.43
N PHE A 22 -5.14 -12.13 55.15
CA PHE A 22 -5.43 -10.74 54.78
C PHE A 22 -6.94 -10.50 54.72
N GLU A 23 -7.45 -9.53 55.51
CA GLU A 23 -8.87 -9.18 55.57
C GLU A 23 -9.13 -7.72 55.13
N GLY A 24 -10.36 -7.44 54.71
CA GLY A 24 -10.82 -6.09 54.36
C GLY A 24 -9.95 -5.38 53.31
N ALA A 25 -9.42 -4.20 53.65
CA ALA A 25 -8.62 -3.37 52.75
C ALA A 25 -7.30 -4.03 52.31
N GLN A 26 -6.71 -4.90 53.15
CA GLN A 26 -5.45 -5.58 52.83
C GLN A 26 -5.64 -6.61 51.71
N ALA A 27 -6.74 -7.36 51.73
CA ALA A 27 -7.10 -8.26 50.64
C ALA A 27 -7.34 -7.50 49.33
N GLY A 28 -8.00 -6.33 49.39
CA GLY A 28 -8.20 -5.45 48.24
C GLY A 28 -6.90 -4.95 47.61
N ILE A 29 -5.91 -4.59 48.42
CA ILE A 29 -4.57 -4.17 47.95
C ILE A 29 -3.83 -5.34 47.29
N VAL A 30 -3.85 -6.54 47.90
CA VAL A 30 -3.19 -7.73 47.35
C VAL A 30 -3.82 -8.14 46.01
N ILE A 31 -5.15 -8.11 45.89
CA ILE A 31 -5.86 -8.37 44.63
C ILE A 31 -5.50 -7.30 43.60
N GLY A 32 -5.53 -6.02 43.96
CA GLY A 32 -5.17 -4.91 43.08
C GLY A 32 -3.74 -5.01 42.55
N LEU A 33 -2.77 -5.27 43.41
CA LEU A 33 -1.36 -5.48 43.03
C LEU A 33 -1.18 -6.71 42.14
N SER A 34 -1.90 -7.79 42.42
CA SER A 34 -1.86 -9.02 41.61
C SER A 34 -2.42 -8.81 40.20
N VAL A 35 -3.53 -8.08 40.08
CA VAL A 35 -4.12 -7.71 38.78
C VAL A 35 -3.19 -6.78 38.00
N VAL A 36 -2.60 -5.77 38.65
CA VAL A 36 -1.62 -4.86 38.04
C VAL A 36 -0.37 -5.62 37.59
N ALA A 37 0.17 -6.52 38.41
CA ALA A 37 1.32 -7.35 38.05
C ALA A 37 1.01 -8.30 36.88
N GLY A 38 -0.17 -8.93 36.86
CA GLY A 38 -0.63 -9.76 35.76
C GLY A 38 -0.80 -8.98 34.45
N ALA A 39 -1.41 -7.80 34.52
CA ALA A 39 -1.54 -6.89 33.38
C ALA A 39 -0.17 -6.42 32.87
N ALA A 40 0.75 -6.07 33.77
CA ALA A 40 2.12 -5.69 33.44
C ALA A 40 2.88 -6.83 32.75
N LEU A 41 2.72 -8.08 33.20
CA LEU A 41 3.32 -9.26 32.57
C LEU A 41 2.76 -9.53 31.16
N LEU A 42 1.45 -9.40 30.98
CA LEU A 42 0.81 -9.53 29.67
C LEU A 42 1.26 -8.43 28.71
N TYR A 43 1.35 -7.19 29.20
CA TYR A 43 1.83 -6.05 28.41
C TYR A 43 3.32 -6.19 28.09
N ALA A 44 4.15 -6.59 29.04
CA ALA A 44 5.57 -6.87 28.83
C ALA A 44 5.79 -7.97 27.79
N ARG A 45 4.99 -9.05 27.82
CA ARG A 45 5.01 -10.08 26.78
C ARG A 45 4.63 -9.53 25.41
N ARG A 46 3.59 -8.70 25.32
CA ARG A 46 3.19 -8.05 24.06
C ARG A 46 4.28 -7.11 23.53
N LEU A 47 4.86 -6.29 24.40
CA LEU A 47 5.95 -5.38 24.08
C LEU A 47 7.19 -6.14 23.62
N MET A 48 7.58 -7.18 24.35
CA MET A 48 8.72 -8.03 23.97
C MET A 48 8.50 -8.67 22.61
N ARG A 49 7.31 -9.20 22.31
CA ARG A 49 6.97 -9.72 20.98
C ARG A 49 7.09 -8.65 19.89
N ALA A 50 6.58 -7.44 20.15
CA ALA A 50 6.71 -6.33 19.22
C ALA A 50 8.18 -5.97 18.96
N LEU A 51 9.03 -5.94 20.00
CA LEU A 51 10.46 -5.68 19.90
C LEU A 51 11.21 -6.79 19.15
N LEU A 52 10.92 -8.06 19.45
CA LEU A 52 11.55 -9.22 18.83
C LEU A 52 11.26 -9.31 17.33
N THR A 53 10.09 -8.82 16.91
CA THR A 53 9.63 -8.85 15.51
C THR A 53 9.79 -7.52 14.78
N LEU A 54 10.21 -6.44 15.45
CA LEU A 54 10.20 -5.07 14.91
C LEU A 54 10.88 -4.94 13.53
N LYS A 55 12.07 -5.52 13.37
CA LYS A 55 12.84 -5.46 12.11
C LYS A 55 12.21 -6.31 11.00
N ALA A 56 11.55 -7.41 11.38
CA ALA A 56 10.94 -8.39 10.49
C ALA A 56 9.51 -8.05 10.08
N ARG A 57 8.78 -7.31 10.92
CA ARG A 57 7.36 -7.02 10.74
C ARG A 57 7.15 -6.14 9.51
N SER A 58 6.16 -6.51 8.71
CA SER A 58 5.63 -5.61 7.69
C SER A 58 4.55 -4.74 8.30
N TRP A 59 4.79 -3.43 8.30
CA TRP A 59 3.83 -2.45 8.80
C TRP A 59 2.80 -2.04 7.74
N ALA A 60 3.05 -2.37 6.47
CA ALA A 60 2.19 -1.97 5.37
C ALA A 60 0.73 -2.41 5.53
N PRO A 61 0.40 -3.66 5.92
CA PRO A 61 -1.00 -4.07 6.12
C PRO A 61 -1.69 -3.28 7.23
N ALA A 62 -1.05 -3.16 8.39
CA ALA A 62 -1.58 -2.43 9.53
C ALA A 62 -1.78 -0.94 9.23
N VAL A 63 -0.79 -0.31 8.60
CA VAL A 63 -0.86 1.10 8.18
C VAL A 63 -1.92 1.28 7.09
N SER A 64 -2.02 0.39 6.11
CA SER A 64 -3.03 0.49 5.04
C SER A 64 -4.45 0.42 5.59
N ARG A 65 -4.72 -0.49 6.53
CA ARG A 65 -6.01 -0.61 7.21
C ARG A 65 -6.30 0.60 8.10
N MET A 66 -5.30 1.11 8.80
CA MET A 66 -5.45 2.33 9.58
C MET A 66 -5.77 3.51 8.67
N LEU A 67 -5.06 3.67 7.55
CA LEU A 67 -5.27 4.78 6.62
C LEU A 67 -6.60 4.65 5.86
N SER A 68 -7.12 3.45 5.59
CA SER A 68 -8.36 3.30 4.82
C SER A 68 -9.58 3.94 5.47
N THR A 69 -9.60 4.09 6.80
CA THR A 69 -10.69 4.79 7.50
C THR A 69 -10.53 6.31 7.50
N TRP A 70 -9.33 6.83 7.17
CA TRP A 70 -9.00 8.25 7.20
C TRP A 70 -8.97 8.87 5.81
N VAL A 71 -8.64 8.09 4.77
CA VAL A 71 -8.63 8.56 3.38
C VAL A 71 -10.06 8.88 2.96
N LYS A 72 -10.39 10.17 2.89
CA LYS A 72 -11.67 10.62 2.36
C LYS A 72 -11.61 10.70 0.83
N ARG A 73 -12.76 10.50 0.20
CA ARG A 73 -12.91 10.55 -1.25
C ARG A 73 -12.50 11.92 -1.80
N ASN A 74 -11.59 11.92 -2.77
CA ASN A 74 -11.23 13.08 -3.58
C ASN A 74 -11.27 12.67 -5.05
N ASP A 75 -12.44 12.80 -5.68
CA ASP A 75 -12.59 12.49 -7.10
C ASP A 75 -12.10 13.66 -7.94
N TYR A 76 -11.38 13.37 -9.01
CA TYR A 76 -11.14 14.36 -10.05
C TYR A 76 -12.41 14.63 -10.86
N THR A 77 -12.64 15.89 -11.20
CA THR A 77 -13.76 16.34 -12.03
C THR A 77 -13.26 17.25 -13.15
N GLY A 78 -13.96 17.26 -14.29
CA GLY A 78 -13.62 18.13 -15.43
C GLY A 78 -12.16 17.98 -15.90
N GLU A 79 -11.46 19.10 -16.03
CA GLU A 79 -10.07 19.11 -16.51
C GLU A 79 -9.07 18.52 -15.51
N ASP A 80 -9.36 18.50 -14.20
CA ASP A 80 -8.44 17.93 -13.20
C ASP A 80 -8.19 16.45 -13.47
N PHE A 81 -9.19 15.74 -14.01
CA PHE A 81 -9.06 14.35 -14.42
C PHE A 81 -7.98 14.19 -15.49
N PHE A 82 -7.92 15.11 -16.46
CA PHE A 82 -7.03 15.02 -17.62
C PHE A 82 -5.67 15.69 -17.37
N ARG A 83 -5.56 16.51 -16.33
CA ARG A 83 -4.35 17.25 -15.94
C ARG A 83 -3.67 16.69 -14.68
N ALA A 84 -3.99 15.47 -14.27
CA ALA A 84 -3.44 14.85 -13.06
C ALA A 84 -1.91 14.71 -13.07
N ASP A 85 -1.29 14.69 -14.25
CA ASP A 85 0.17 14.64 -14.48
C ASP A 85 0.78 15.99 -14.92
N GLY A 86 -0.02 17.07 -14.95
CA GLY A 86 0.44 18.40 -15.36
C GLY A 86 0.54 18.60 -16.87
N ALA A 87 -0.25 17.87 -17.67
CA ALA A 87 -0.32 18.06 -19.12
C ALA A 87 -0.80 19.46 -19.53
N ASP A 88 -0.42 19.90 -20.73
CA ASP A 88 -0.88 21.16 -21.31
C ASP A 88 -2.32 21.08 -21.86
N GLN A 89 -2.89 22.23 -22.23
CA GLN A 89 -4.27 22.29 -22.72
C GLN A 89 -4.49 21.46 -23.99
N ALA A 90 -3.53 21.47 -24.92
CA ALA A 90 -3.62 20.71 -26.16
C ALA A 90 -3.71 19.19 -25.90
N THR A 91 -2.90 18.70 -24.96
CA THR A 91 -2.94 17.30 -24.52
C THR A 91 -4.23 16.98 -23.78
N VAL A 92 -4.72 17.88 -22.91
CA VAL A 92 -6.00 17.72 -22.21
C VAL A 92 -7.15 17.56 -23.22
N THR A 93 -7.25 18.43 -24.23
CA THR A 93 -8.27 18.32 -25.27
C THR A 93 -8.15 17.02 -26.06
N ARG A 94 -6.93 16.59 -26.40
CA ARG A 94 -6.69 15.31 -27.08
C ARG A 94 -7.20 14.13 -26.25
N ARG A 95 -6.88 14.11 -24.95
CA ARG A 95 -7.30 13.05 -24.02
C ARG A 95 -8.82 13.00 -23.84
N GLN A 96 -9.49 14.16 -23.77
CA GLN A 96 -10.95 14.24 -23.71
C GLN A 96 -11.59 13.59 -24.95
N GLN A 97 -11.10 13.93 -26.14
CA GLN A 97 -11.57 13.34 -27.39
C GLN A 97 -11.28 11.83 -27.43
N ALA A 98 -10.10 11.40 -26.99
CA ALA A 98 -9.72 10.00 -26.92
C ALA A 98 -10.65 9.18 -26.01
N LEU A 99 -10.91 9.68 -24.80
CA LEU A 99 -11.78 9.01 -23.84
C LEU A 99 -13.22 8.91 -24.36
N ALA A 100 -13.73 9.98 -24.99
CA ALA A 100 -15.05 9.99 -25.63
C ALA A 100 -15.14 8.98 -26.80
N ARG A 101 -14.11 8.90 -27.66
CA ARG A 101 -14.03 7.88 -28.73
C ARG A 101 -14.06 6.47 -28.16
N LEU A 102 -13.28 6.23 -27.10
CA LEU A 102 -13.21 4.93 -26.45
C LEU A 102 -14.56 4.54 -25.83
N ALA A 103 -15.22 5.46 -25.12
CA ALA A 103 -16.54 5.23 -24.55
C ALA A 103 -17.60 4.94 -25.64
N ALA A 104 -17.62 5.72 -26.73
CA ALA A 104 -18.51 5.50 -27.87
C ALA A 104 -18.27 4.13 -28.52
N HIS A 105 -17.01 3.70 -28.65
CA HIS A 105 -16.68 2.36 -29.14
C HIS A 105 -17.28 1.26 -28.26
N PHE A 106 -17.13 1.34 -26.93
CA PHE A 106 -17.74 0.34 -26.04
C PHE A 106 -19.28 0.35 -26.10
N GLN A 107 -19.89 1.53 -26.12
CA GLN A 107 -21.35 1.67 -26.19
C GLN A 107 -21.92 1.10 -27.50
N GLY A 108 -21.24 1.32 -28.63
CA GLY A 108 -21.64 0.79 -29.93
C GLY A 108 -21.36 -0.70 -30.09
N THR A 109 -20.30 -1.23 -29.47
CA THR A 109 -19.88 -2.63 -29.62
C THR A 109 -20.61 -3.57 -28.66
N TYR A 110 -20.97 -3.12 -27.45
CA TYR A 110 -21.50 -4.01 -26.40
C TYR A 110 -22.88 -3.61 -25.84
N PRO A 111 -23.87 -3.23 -26.68
CA PRO A 111 -25.15 -2.72 -26.19
C PRO A 111 -25.91 -3.72 -25.32
N GLN A 112 -25.93 -5.02 -25.67
CA GLN A 112 -26.64 -6.04 -24.91
C GLN A 112 -25.93 -6.35 -23.59
N SER A 113 -24.60 -6.48 -23.61
CA SER A 113 -23.80 -6.69 -22.39
C SER A 113 -23.95 -5.53 -21.41
N ILE A 114 -23.98 -4.28 -21.89
CA ILE A 114 -24.21 -3.09 -21.07
C ILE A 114 -25.63 -3.09 -20.47
N ALA A 115 -26.65 -3.38 -21.28
CA ALA A 115 -28.04 -3.44 -20.83
C ALA A 115 -28.22 -4.51 -19.74
N TRP A 116 -27.66 -5.70 -19.96
CA TRP A 116 -27.65 -6.79 -18.98
C TRP A 116 -26.96 -6.38 -17.67
N GLY A 117 -25.76 -5.79 -17.78
CA GLY A 117 -25.01 -5.32 -16.62
C GLY A 117 -25.76 -4.28 -15.80
N ASN A 118 -26.48 -3.35 -16.46
CA ASN A 118 -27.34 -2.37 -15.79
C ASN A 118 -28.51 -3.03 -15.05
N ALA A 119 -29.16 -4.03 -15.66
CA ALA A 119 -30.32 -4.70 -15.08
C ALA A 119 -29.98 -5.43 -13.76
N ILE A 120 -28.78 -6.01 -13.64
CA ILE A 120 -28.40 -6.78 -12.45
C ILE A 120 -27.58 -6.00 -11.42
N ARG A 121 -27.13 -4.79 -11.74
CA ARG A 121 -26.19 -4.00 -10.93
C ARG A 121 -26.67 -3.77 -9.50
N GLU A 122 -27.98 -3.60 -9.31
CA GLU A 122 -28.59 -3.43 -8.00
C GLU A 122 -28.76 -4.76 -7.24
N GLY A 123 -28.89 -5.87 -7.94
CA GLY A 123 -29.04 -7.21 -7.36
C GLY A 123 -27.72 -7.94 -7.07
N LEU A 124 -26.61 -7.61 -7.76
CA LEU A 124 -25.34 -8.33 -7.65
C LEU A 124 -24.23 -7.46 -7.03
N SER A 125 -23.90 -7.71 -5.76
CA SER A 125 -22.85 -6.96 -5.04
C SER A 125 -21.47 -7.10 -5.66
N ASP A 126 -21.11 -8.26 -6.21
CA ASP A 126 -19.81 -8.53 -6.83
C ASP A 126 -19.55 -7.64 -8.05
N LEU A 127 -20.59 -7.35 -8.83
CA LEU A 127 -20.48 -6.44 -9.97
C LEU A 127 -20.14 -5.02 -9.49
N ARG A 128 -20.82 -4.54 -8.43
CA ARG A 128 -20.51 -3.23 -7.83
C ARG A 128 -19.11 -3.19 -7.22
N PHE A 129 -18.68 -4.28 -6.58
CA PHE A 129 -17.36 -4.38 -5.97
C PHE A 129 -16.25 -4.33 -7.02
N THR A 130 -16.36 -5.12 -8.09
CA THR A 130 -15.37 -5.16 -9.17
C THR A 130 -15.28 -3.83 -9.91
N ASP A 131 -16.40 -3.13 -10.11
CA ASP A 131 -16.40 -1.79 -10.73
C ASP A 131 -15.82 -0.70 -9.82
N ALA A 132 -16.01 -0.81 -8.51
CA ALA A 132 -15.40 0.11 -7.54
C ALA A 132 -13.89 -0.08 -7.41
N GLY A 133 -13.40 -1.31 -7.61
CA GLY A 133 -12.01 -1.71 -7.34
C GLY A 133 -11.09 -1.81 -8.55
N ARG A 134 -11.51 -1.43 -9.77
CA ARG A 134 -10.71 -1.59 -11.00
C ARG A 134 -9.80 -0.40 -11.33
N VAL A 135 -10.23 0.79 -10.95
CA VAL A 135 -9.61 2.07 -11.28
C VAL A 135 -9.13 2.75 -10.00
N PRO A 136 -7.97 3.42 -9.98
CA PRO A 136 -7.55 4.16 -8.80
C PRO A 136 -8.59 5.18 -8.34
N PHE A 137 -8.80 5.27 -7.03
CA PHE A 137 -9.94 5.98 -6.45
C PHE A 137 -10.16 7.43 -6.94
N PRO A 138 -9.13 8.26 -7.27
CA PRO A 138 -9.37 9.61 -7.78
C PRO A 138 -10.04 9.65 -9.15
N PHE A 139 -9.89 8.58 -9.95
CA PHE A 139 -10.41 8.48 -11.31
C PHE A 139 -11.64 7.57 -11.41
N ALA A 140 -11.90 6.75 -10.38
CA ALA A 140 -12.88 5.68 -10.41
C ALA A 140 -14.33 6.16 -10.63
N ARG A 141 -14.68 7.37 -10.18
CA ARG A 141 -16.01 7.94 -10.44
C ARG A 141 -16.23 8.23 -11.92
N ALA A 142 -15.37 9.07 -12.50
CA ALA A 142 -15.48 9.48 -13.90
C ALA A 142 -15.49 8.28 -14.84
N MET A 143 -14.64 7.28 -14.57
CA MET A 143 -14.62 6.05 -15.35
C MET A 143 -15.90 5.22 -15.22
N ARG A 144 -16.51 5.12 -14.03
CA ARG A 144 -17.79 4.39 -13.86
C ARG A 144 -18.98 5.10 -14.51
N GLU A 145 -18.96 6.42 -14.56
CA GLU A 145 -20.00 7.21 -15.22
C GLU A 145 -19.94 7.08 -16.75
N GLN A 146 -18.73 6.89 -17.32
CA GLN A 146 -18.53 6.81 -18.76
C GLN A 146 -18.46 5.38 -19.32
N PHE A 147 -17.99 4.42 -18.52
CA PHE A 147 -17.78 3.04 -18.94
C PHE A 147 -18.56 2.07 -18.07
N ASN A 148 -19.40 1.26 -18.72
CA ASN A 148 -19.96 0.05 -18.12
C ASN A 148 -19.27 -1.16 -18.74
N LEU A 149 -18.17 -1.60 -18.12
CA LEU A 149 -17.38 -2.74 -18.59
C LEU A 149 -17.83 -4.07 -17.97
N CYS A 150 -19.14 -4.27 -17.84
CA CYS A 150 -19.68 -5.53 -17.35
C CYS A 150 -19.16 -6.67 -18.24
N SER A 151 -18.50 -7.65 -17.62
CA SER A 151 -17.96 -8.81 -18.34
C SER A 151 -18.97 -9.94 -18.23
N VAL A 152 -19.70 -10.18 -19.31
CA VAL A 152 -20.67 -11.27 -19.42
C VAL A 152 -20.32 -12.09 -20.65
N VAL A 153 -20.25 -13.41 -20.48
CA VAL A 153 -19.82 -14.36 -21.51
C VAL A 153 -20.74 -15.56 -21.54
N THR A 154 -20.90 -16.13 -22.74
CA THR A 154 -21.80 -17.24 -23.03
C THR A 154 -21.03 -18.51 -23.37
N ASP A 155 -19.90 -18.39 -24.07
CA ASP A 155 -19.14 -19.53 -24.60
C ASP A 155 -17.63 -19.35 -24.46
N SER A 156 -16.93 -20.48 -24.55
CA SER A 156 -15.46 -20.55 -24.62
C SER A 156 -15.03 -21.54 -25.70
N ASP A 157 -13.98 -21.18 -26.44
CA ASP A 157 -13.35 -21.99 -27.50
C ASP A 157 -11.84 -21.67 -27.55
N GLY A 158 -10.98 -22.68 -27.37
CA GLY A 158 -9.55 -22.48 -27.22
C GLY A 158 -9.23 -21.52 -26.08
N PRO A 159 -8.51 -20.40 -26.32
CA PRO A 159 -8.30 -19.33 -25.34
C PRO A 159 -9.29 -18.14 -25.51
N MET A 160 -10.38 -18.31 -26.25
CA MET A 160 -11.32 -17.24 -26.57
C MET A 160 -12.58 -17.31 -25.70
N LEU A 161 -13.19 -16.15 -25.45
CA LEU A 161 -14.50 -16.01 -24.82
C LEU A 161 -15.46 -15.23 -25.72
N ARG A 162 -16.71 -15.69 -25.80
CA ARG A 162 -17.80 -15.02 -26.50
C ARG A 162 -18.68 -14.25 -25.52
N ASP A 163 -18.94 -12.98 -25.78
CA ASP A 163 -19.87 -12.17 -24.99
C ASP A 163 -21.34 -12.32 -25.42
N LEU A 164 -22.25 -11.57 -24.78
CA LEU A 164 -23.68 -11.57 -25.14
C LEU A 164 -23.97 -10.90 -26.50
N ASP A 165 -23.06 -10.04 -26.97
CA ASP A 165 -23.19 -9.36 -28.25
C ASP A 165 -22.62 -10.21 -29.41
N GLY A 166 -22.04 -11.38 -29.10
CA GLY A 166 -21.51 -12.35 -30.06
C GLY A 166 -20.03 -12.13 -30.42
N HIS A 167 -19.33 -11.21 -29.76
CA HIS A 167 -17.92 -10.93 -30.07
C HIS A 167 -17.00 -11.91 -29.34
N TRP A 168 -15.98 -12.38 -30.07
CA TRP A 168 -14.92 -13.22 -29.54
C TRP A 168 -13.72 -12.40 -29.12
N SER A 169 -13.21 -12.66 -27.91
CA SER A 169 -12.06 -11.97 -27.33
C SER A 169 -11.03 -12.96 -26.80
N LEU A 170 -9.74 -12.62 -26.91
CA LEU A 170 -8.65 -13.40 -26.31
C LEU A 170 -8.71 -13.27 -24.79
N ASP A 171 -8.90 -14.38 -24.09
CA ASP A 171 -8.96 -14.39 -22.64
C ASP A 171 -7.56 -14.54 -22.03
N VAL A 172 -7.12 -13.47 -21.39
CA VAL A 172 -5.91 -13.46 -20.58
C VAL A 172 -6.22 -13.41 -19.08
N THR A 173 -7.49 -13.58 -18.69
CA THR A 173 -7.87 -13.79 -17.28
C THR A 173 -7.48 -15.17 -16.78
N GLY A 174 -7.47 -16.16 -17.69
CA GLY A 174 -7.24 -17.58 -17.43
C GLY A 174 -8.15 -18.16 -16.35
N SER A 175 -9.39 -17.65 -16.23
CA SER A 175 -10.33 -18.01 -15.17
C SER A 175 -9.69 -17.97 -13.78
N TYR A 176 -8.97 -16.88 -13.48
CA TYR A 176 -8.25 -16.67 -12.22
C TYR A 176 -7.20 -17.75 -11.89
N GLY A 177 -6.74 -18.52 -12.87
CA GLY A 177 -5.76 -19.58 -12.67
C GLY A 177 -6.32 -21.00 -12.67
N VAL A 178 -7.61 -21.21 -12.96
CA VAL A 178 -8.18 -22.58 -12.98
C VAL A 178 -7.74 -23.36 -14.22
N ASN A 179 -7.93 -22.83 -15.42
CA ASN A 179 -7.93 -23.66 -16.64
C ASN A 179 -6.55 -23.76 -17.31
N VAL A 180 -5.57 -24.40 -16.64
CA VAL A 180 -4.18 -24.46 -17.14
C VAL A 180 -4.06 -25.10 -18.53
N ALA A 181 -4.82 -26.16 -18.76
CA ALA A 181 -4.83 -26.94 -20.00
C ALA A 181 -5.72 -26.34 -21.11
N GLY A 182 -6.45 -25.26 -20.83
CA GLY A 182 -7.42 -24.64 -21.75
C GLY A 182 -8.87 -25.08 -21.53
N TYR A 183 -9.83 -24.25 -21.93
CA TYR A 183 -11.26 -24.44 -21.63
C TYR A 183 -11.81 -25.77 -22.14
N ASP A 184 -11.46 -26.17 -23.36
CA ASP A 184 -12.00 -27.38 -24.01
C ASP A 184 -11.59 -28.66 -23.28
N GLN A 185 -10.33 -28.73 -22.84
CA GLN A 185 -9.84 -29.87 -22.09
C GLN A 185 -10.57 -30.04 -20.76
N TYR A 186 -10.90 -28.92 -20.09
CA TYR A 186 -11.67 -28.93 -18.86
C TYR A 186 -13.13 -29.34 -19.08
N LYS A 187 -13.78 -28.86 -20.16
CA LYS A 187 -15.12 -29.31 -20.56
C LYS A 187 -15.16 -30.84 -20.75
N GLU A 188 -14.15 -31.39 -21.42
CA GLU A 188 -14.02 -32.84 -21.63
C GLU A 188 -13.83 -33.61 -20.31
N TRP A 189 -12.95 -33.13 -19.42
CA TRP A 189 -12.72 -33.76 -18.11
C TRP A 189 -13.95 -33.75 -17.22
N MET A 190 -14.69 -32.63 -17.21
CA MET A 190 -15.96 -32.56 -16.47
C MET A 190 -16.96 -33.58 -17.01
N GLN A 191 -17.14 -33.64 -18.34
CA GLN A 191 -18.07 -34.59 -18.96
C GLN A 191 -17.70 -36.05 -18.64
N ARG A 192 -16.44 -36.45 -18.87
CA ARG A 192 -15.98 -37.82 -18.57
C ARG A 192 -16.08 -38.15 -17.09
N GLY A 193 -15.67 -37.21 -16.24
CA GLY A 193 -15.69 -37.36 -14.79
C GLY A 193 -17.11 -37.56 -14.25
N TRP A 194 -18.07 -36.78 -14.76
CA TRP A 194 -19.48 -36.88 -14.39
C TRP A 194 -20.10 -38.19 -14.86
N GLU A 195 -19.77 -38.62 -16.09
CA GLU A 195 -20.24 -39.90 -16.63
C GLU A 195 -19.82 -41.08 -15.74
N ARG A 196 -18.60 -41.07 -15.17
CA ARG A 196 -18.13 -42.11 -14.24
C ARG A 196 -18.90 -42.19 -12.93
N VAL A 197 -19.41 -41.05 -12.45
CA VAL A 197 -20.06 -40.94 -11.13
C VAL A 197 -21.58 -40.77 -11.24
N LYS A 198 -22.12 -40.75 -12.45
CA LYS A 198 -23.54 -40.43 -12.73
C LYS A 198 -24.51 -41.30 -11.94
N GLY A 199 -24.16 -42.58 -11.73
CA GLY A 199 -25.00 -43.53 -10.99
C GLY A 199 -25.17 -43.19 -9.51
N LEU A 200 -24.22 -42.44 -8.92
CA LEU A 200 -24.32 -41.98 -7.54
C LEU A 200 -25.10 -40.66 -7.43
N GLY A 201 -25.01 -39.78 -8.42
CA GLY A 201 -25.76 -38.53 -8.44
C GLY A 201 -25.32 -37.54 -7.33
N PRO A 202 -26.27 -36.93 -6.58
CA PRO A 202 -25.99 -35.86 -5.63
C PRO A 202 -25.72 -36.35 -4.19
N VAL A 203 -25.46 -37.64 -3.97
CA VAL A 203 -25.26 -38.20 -2.61
C VAL A 203 -24.12 -37.49 -1.87
N LEU A 204 -24.37 -37.10 -0.63
CA LEU A 204 -23.43 -36.42 0.28
C LEU A 204 -23.22 -37.25 1.55
N GLY A 205 -22.01 -37.21 2.12
CA GLY A 205 -21.64 -37.95 3.33
C GLY A 205 -20.79 -39.19 3.01
N PRO A 206 -21.38 -40.28 2.48
CA PRO A 206 -20.62 -41.41 1.94
C PRO A 206 -19.75 -40.97 0.74
N LEU A 207 -18.62 -41.66 0.55
CA LEU A 207 -17.68 -41.35 -0.54
C LEU A 207 -17.86 -42.30 -1.73
N HIS A 208 -17.75 -41.75 -2.94
CA HIS A 208 -17.62 -42.58 -4.14
C HIS A 208 -16.24 -43.30 -4.15
N PRO A 209 -16.13 -44.57 -4.58
CA PRO A 209 -14.87 -45.33 -4.56
C PRO A 209 -13.69 -44.65 -5.26
N LEU A 210 -13.97 -43.89 -6.32
CA LEU A 210 -12.98 -43.12 -7.09
C LEU A 210 -12.17 -42.11 -6.24
N VAL A 211 -12.68 -41.69 -5.08
CA VAL A 211 -11.93 -40.84 -4.14
C VAL A 211 -10.61 -41.47 -3.71
N ALA A 212 -10.53 -42.81 -3.60
CA ALA A 212 -9.31 -43.51 -3.26
C ALA A 212 -8.19 -43.29 -4.30
N GLU A 213 -8.54 -43.25 -5.58
CA GLU A 213 -7.61 -42.99 -6.68
C GLU A 213 -7.10 -41.54 -6.64
N ASN A 214 -7.99 -40.57 -6.37
CA ASN A 214 -7.61 -39.16 -6.20
C ASN A 214 -6.62 -38.99 -5.04
N ILE A 215 -6.88 -39.65 -3.90
CA ILE A 215 -5.98 -39.64 -2.75
C ILE A 215 -4.61 -40.21 -3.13
N ALA A 216 -4.56 -41.35 -3.83
CA ALA A 216 -3.30 -41.97 -4.25
C ALA A 216 -2.46 -41.04 -5.14
N MET A 217 -3.08 -40.42 -6.14
CA MET A 217 -2.40 -39.47 -7.03
C MET A 217 -1.94 -38.21 -6.27
N LEU A 218 -2.80 -37.62 -5.43
CA LEU A 218 -2.46 -36.43 -4.65
C LEU A 218 -1.32 -36.70 -3.66
N ARG A 219 -1.27 -37.87 -3.03
CA ARG A 219 -0.13 -38.28 -2.19
C ARG A 219 1.15 -38.44 -3.02
N SER A 220 1.06 -39.04 -4.20
CA SER A 220 2.20 -39.19 -5.11
C SER A 220 2.75 -37.85 -5.58
N ILE A 221 1.87 -36.90 -5.92
CA ILE A 221 2.24 -35.55 -6.36
C ILE A 221 2.84 -34.76 -5.20
N SER A 222 2.10 -34.69 -4.08
CA SER A 222 2.49 -33.86 -2.93
C SER A 222 3.64 -34.45 -2.13
N LYS A 223 3.93 -35.76 -2.24
CA LYS A 223 4.86 -36.53 -1.40
C LYS A 223 4.51 -36.51 0.09
N LEU A 224 3.21 -36.48 0.42
CA LEU A 224 2.68 -36.41 1.78
C LEU A 224 1.74 -37.59 2.09
N ASP A 225 1.40 -37.75 3.37
CA ASP A 225 0.77 -38.96 3.89
C ASP A 225 -0.75 -38.96 3.76
N GLU A 226 -1.40 -37.83 4.04
CA GLU A 226 -2.84 -37.72 4.15
C GLU A 226 -3.40 -36.56 3.32
N VAL A 227 -4.67 -36.68 2.93
CA VAL A 227 -5.39 -35.73 2.07
C VAL A 227 -6.75 -35.42 2.69
N SER A 228 -7.18 -34.17 2.62
CA SER A 228 -8.55 -33.76 2.96
C SER A 228 -9.14 -32.79 1.95
N PHE A 229 -10.45 -32.91 1.72
CA PHE A 229 -11.20 -32.15 0.72
C PHE A 229 -12.13 -31.12 1.35
N HIS A 230 -12.19 -29.94 0.75
CA HIS A 230 -12.92 -28.73 1.18
C HIS A 230 -13.56 -28.05 -0.04
N MET A 231 -14.38 -27.01 0.15
CA MET A 231 -15.14 -26.39 -0.95
C MET A 231 -14.38 -25.31 -1.69
N SER A 232 -13.31 -24.78 -1.10
CA SER A 232 -12.51 -23.73 -1.71
C SER A 232 -11.08 -23.74 -1.18
N GLY A 233 -10.17 -23.07 -1.91
CA GLY A 233 -8.83 -22.82 -1.41
C GLY A 233 -8.80 -22.08 -0.06
N THR A 234 -9.73 -21.13 0.17
CA THR A 234 -9.88 -20.44 1.45
C THR A 234 -10.15 -21.42 2.58
N GLU A 235 -11.10 -22.35 2.40
CA GLU A 235 -11.41 -23.37 3.41
C GLU A 235 -10.24 -24.34 3.64
N ALA A 236 -9.51 -24.69 2.59
CA ALA A 236 -8.37 -25.57 2.73
C ALA A 236 -7.21 -24.89 3.49
N VAL A 237 -7.00 -23.57 3.33
CA VAL A 237 -6.10 -22.79 4.19
C VAL A 237 -6.61 -22.74 5.63
N MET A 238 -7.91 -22.49 5.84
CA MET A 238 -8.53 -22.52 7.18
C MET A 238 -8.31 -23.87 7.87
N ALA A 239 -8.49 -24.97 7.14
CA ALA A 239 -8.24 -26.32 7.61
C ALA A 239 -6.77 -26.53 7.97
N ALA A 240 -5.84 -26.20 7.07
CA ALA A 240 -4.41 -26.33 7.31
C ALA A 240 -3.96 -25.55 8.57
N VAL A 241 -4.41 -24.30 8.73
CA VAL A 241 -4.11 -23.47 9.90
C VAL A 241 -4.72 -24.06 11.18
N ARG A 242 -5.97 -24.52 11.13
CA ARG A 242 -6.64 -25.12 12.29
C ARG A 242 -5.93 -26.40 12.73
N LEU A 243 -5.55 -27.26 11.78
CA LEU A 243 -4.85 -28.51 12.06
C LEU A 243 -3.43 -28.26 12.55
N ALA A 244 -2.72 -27.28 12.00
CA ALA A 244 -1.41 -26.86 12.52
C ALA A 244 -1.50 -26.41 13.99
N ARG A 245 -2.47 -25.56 14.34
CA ARG A 245 -2.71 -25.14 15.74
C ARG A 245 -3.12 -26.30 16.63
N PHE A 246 -3.98 -27.19 16.14
CA PHE A 246 -4.41 -28.36 16.88
C PHE A 246 -3.22 -29.28 17.19
N ASN A 247 -2.44 -29.69 16.19
CA ASN A 247 -1.40 -30.68 16.39
C ASN A 247 -0.15 -30.12 17.11
N THR A 248 0.22 -28.86 16.86
CA THR A 248 1.36 -28.23 17.55
C THR A 248 1.02 -27.70 18.94
N ARG A 249 -0.27 -27.48 19.25
CA ARG A 249 -0.75 -26.76 20.45
C ARG A 249 -0.25 -25.32 20.57
N ARG A 250 0.27 -24.74 19.48
CA ARG A 250 0.75 -23.36 19.40
C ARG A 250 -0.33 -22.47 18.79
N LYS A 251 -0.19 -21.14 18.92
CA LYS A 251 -1.27 -20.19 18.62
C LYS A 251 -1.02 -19.38 17.34
N LEU A 252 0.20 -18.90 17.16
CA LEU A 252 0.52 -17.92 16.13
C LEU A 252 0.72 -18.59 14.78
N ILE A 253 0.21 -18.00 13.72
CA ILE A 253 0.62 -18.31 12.36
C ILE A 253 1.54 -17.21 11.87
N VAL A 254 2.52 -17.54 11.03
CA VAL A 254 3.30 -16.56 10.29
C VAL A 254 2.82 -16.53 8.84
N CYS A 255 2.54 -15.35 8.32
CA CYS A 255 2.31 -15.10 6.89
C CYS A 255 3.28 -14.02 6.39
N PHE A 256 3.44 -13.91 5.07
CA PHE A 256 4.34 -12.92 4.48
C PHE A 256 3.57 -11.78 3.81
N ALA A 257 4.14 -10.57 3.86
CA ALA A 257 3.54 -9.39 3.28
C ALA A 257 3.37 -9.52 1.77
N GLY A 258 2.20 -9.15 1.25
CA GLY A 258 1.86 -9.29 -0.16
C GLY A 258 1.19 -10.61 -0.54
N ALA A 259 1.14 -11.58 0.38
CA ALA A 259 0.48 -12.85 0.15
C ALA A 259 -1.05 -12.69 0.10
N TYR A 260 -1.70 -13.55 -0.66
CA TYR A 260 -3.14 -13.75 -0.60
C TYR A 260 -3.42 -15.22 -0.31
N HIS A 261 -4.12 -15.47 0.80
CA HIS A 261 -4.42 -16.81 1.32
C HIS A 261 -5.93 -17.07 1.43
N GLY A 262 -6.71 -16.39 0.57
CA GLY A 262 -8.15 -16.30 0.71
C GLY A 262 -8.59 -15.10 1.54
N TRP A 263 -9.90 -14.96 1.70
CA TRP A 263 -10.55 -13.81 2.36
C TRP A 263 -10.91 -14.08 3.84
N TRP A 264 -10.45 -15.20 4.40
CA TRP A 264 -10.68 -15.51 5.81
C TRP A 264 -9.87 -14.56 6.72
N ASP A 265 -10.54 -13.92 7.68
CA ASP A 265 -9.95 -12.96 8.64
C ASP A 265 -8.74 -13.48 9.43
N GLY A 266 -8.54 -14.80 9.50
CA GLY A 266 -7.36 -15.41 10.14
C GLY A 266 -6.04 -15.10 9.43
N VAL A 267 -6.09 -14.85 8.13
CA VAL A 267 -4.90 -14.69 7.26
C VAL A 267 -4.98 -13.45 6.36
N GLN A 268 -5.92 -12.54 6.61
CA GLN A 268 -6.07 -11.27 5.87
C GLN A 268 -5.75 -10.02 6.75
N PRO A 269 -4.46 -9.74 7.02
CA PRO A 269 -4.02 -8.66 7.92
C PRO A 269 -4.10 -7.24 7.37
N GLY A 270 -4.50 -7.07 6.11
CA GLY A 270 -4.51 -5.78 5.40
C GLY A 270 -5.91 -5.22 5.18
N LEU A 271 -6.06 -4.51 4.05
CA LEU A 271 -7.34 -3.99 3.59
C LEU A 271 -8.39 -5.11 3.45
N GLY A 272 -9.62 -4.81 3.85
CA GLY A 272 -10.78 -5.71 3.71
C GLY A 272 -11.12 -6.56 4.93
N SER A 273 -10.38 -6.47 6.05
CA SER A 273 -10.78 -7.07 7.32
C SER A 273 -10.78 -6.04 8.45
N GLU A 274 -11.89 -5.98 9.18
CA GLU A 274 -12.07 -5.14 10.38
C GLU A 274 -11.62 -5.86 11.67
N ARG A 275 -11.25 -7.14 11.58
CA ARG A 275 -10.87 -7.96 12.75
C ARG A 275 -9.52 -7.54 13.31
N GLU A 276 -9.39 -7.48 14.64
CA GLU A 276 -8.08 -7.41 15.27
C GLU A 276 -7.32 -8.74 15.07
N ILE A 277 -6.15 -8.66 14.43
CA ILE A 277 -5.34 -9.84 14.11
C ILE A 277 -4.18 -9.91 15.09
N ASN A 278 -4.38 -10.70 16.14
CA ASN A 278 -3.41 -10.95 17.22
C ASN A 278 -2.82 -12.37 17.18
N ASP A 279 -3.30 -13.20 16.26
CA ASP A 279 -2.98 -14.62 16.11
C ASP A 279 -2.28 -14.94 14.78
N CYS A 280 -1.98 -13.92 13.98
CA CYS A 280 -1.19 -14.01 12.75
C CYS A 280 -0.12 -12.90 12.71
N LEU A 281 1.14 -13.30 12.52
CA LEU A 281 2.29 -12.42 12.37
C LEU A 281 2.58 -12.22 10.88
N THR A 282 2.42 -10.99 10.38
CA THR A 282 2.82 -10.63 9.02
C THR A 282 4.27 -10.15 8.97
N LEU A 283 5.14 -10.98 8.40
CA LEU A 283 6.56 -10.68 8.25
C LEU A 283 6.89 -10.23 6.83
N LYS A 284 8.05 -9.58 6.64
CA LYS A 284 8.58 -9.26 5.33
C LYS A 284 9.01 -10.55 4.61
N ASP A 285 8.62 -10.68 3.36
CA ASP A 285 9.08 -11.75 2.47
C ASP A 285 10.55 -11.51 2.07
N VAL A 286 11.29 -12.57 1.74
CA VAL A 286 12.70 -12.50 1.27
C VAL A 286 13.60 -11.65 2.20
N HIS A 287 13.47 -11.79 3.52
CA HIS A 287 14.18 -10.94 4.47
C HIS A 287 14.82 -11.72 5.64
N PRO A 288 16.14 -11.60 5.89
CA PRO A 288 16.82 -12.36 6.95
C PRO A 288 16.27 -12.14 8.36
N ALA A 289 15.80 -10.92 8.67
CA ALA A 289 15.17 -10.66 9.98
C ALA A 289 13.88 -11.49 10.20
N SER A 290 13.16 -11.86 9.13
CA SER A 290 11.97 -12.71 9.23
C SER A 290 12.34 -14.11 9.68
N LEU A 291 13.43 -14.67 9.14
CA LEU A 291 13.98 -15.94 9.63
C LEU A 291 14.40 -15.87 11.10
N ALA A 292 15.10 -14.80 11.49
CA ALA A 292 15.50 -14.60 12.89
C ALA A 292 14.30 -14.46 13.83
N ALA A 293 13.22 -13.78 13.40
CA ALA A 293 11.99 -13.66 14.16
C ALA A 293 11.29 -15.01 14.35
N ILE A 294 11.22 -15.83 13.30
CA ILE A 294 10.67 -17.20 13.38
C ILE A 294 11.44 -18.03 14.42
N ARG A 295 12.78 -18.02 14.37
CA ARG A 295 13.62 -18.73 15.36
C ARG A 295 13.35 -18.29 16.80
N ARG A 296 13.28 -16.98 17.04
CA ARG A 296 13.03 -16.39 18.37
C ARG A 296 11.65 -16.72 18.92
N MET A 297 10.67 -16.87 18.04
CA MET A 297 9.26 -17.06 18.39
C MET A 297 8.81 -18.53 18.26
N LYS A 298 9.72 -19.48 18.06
CA LYS A 298 9.40 -20.88 17.68
C LYS A 298 8.36 -21.57 18.57
N HIS A 299 8.40 -21.31 19.87
CA HIS A 299 7.48 -21.92 20.83
C HIS A 299 6.03 -21.40 20.74
N ASP A 300 5.82 -20.25 20.09
CA ASP A 300 4.49 -19.66 19.91
C ASP A 300 3.89 -19.94 18.52
N ILE A 301 4.70 -20.35 17.53
CA ILE A 301 4.31 -20.46 16.11
C ILE A 301 3.82 -21.88 15.78
N ALA A 302 2.55 -21.98 15.41
CA ALA A 302 1.89 -23.20 14.95
C ALA A 302 2.20 -23.56 13.49
N GLY A 303 2.53 -22.59 12.66
CA GLY A 303 2.87 -22.84 11.26
C GLY A 303 3.30 -21.56 10.54
N VAL A 304 4.08 -21.74 9.47
CA VAL A 304 4.47 -20.68 8.54
C VAL A 304 3.76 -20.93 7.21
N VAL A 305 2.90 -20.00 6.80
CA VAL A 305 2.16 -20.07 5.55
C VAL A 305 2.85 -19.19 4.50
N VAL A 306 3.19 -19.78 3.37
CA VAL A 306 3.80 -19.11 2.22
C VAL A 306 2.95 -19.32 1.00
N ASN A 307 2.75 -18.27 0.20
CA ASN A 307 2.19 -18.42 -1.14
C ASN A 307 3.33 -18.28 -2.16
N PRO A 308 3.82 -19.36 -2.80
CA PRO A 308 4.99 -19.28 -3.66
C PRO A 308 4.85 -18.35 -4.87
N ILE A 309 3.62 -17.98 -5.26
CA ILE A 309 3.41 -16.96 -6.32
C ILE A 309 3.94 -15.57 -5.94
N GLN A 310 4.22 -15.34 -4.66
CA GLN A 310 4.85 -14.11 -4.18
C GLN A 310 6.25 -13.91 -4.73
N SER A 311 6.91 -14.94 -5.29
CA SER A 311 8.16 -14.76 -6.05
C SER A 311 8.03 -13.69 -7.13
N PHE A 312 6.82 -13.50 -7.67
CA PHE A 312 6.51 -12.53 -8.71
C PHE A 312 6.21 -11.11 -8.19
N HIS A 313 6.00 -10.91 -6.89
CA HIS A 313 5.69 -9.60 -6.29
C HIS A 313 6.04 -9.54 -4.79
N PRO A 314 7.27 -9.89 -4.37
CA PRO A 314 7.59 -10.03 -2.96
C PRO A 314 7.38 -8.71 -2.20
N ASN A 315 6.79 -8.79 -1.00
CA ASN A 315 6.44 -7.64 -0.16
C ASN A 315 5.46 -6.61 -0.77
N SER A 316 4.92 -6.89 -1.95
CA SER A 316 3.97 -6.02 -2.64
C SER A 316 2.60 -6.68 -2.67
N PRO A 317 1.48 -5.94 -2.57
CA PRO A 317 0.17 -6.53 -2.73
C PRO A 317 0.06 -7.22 -4.11
N PRO A 318 -0.86 -8.19 -4.27
CA PRO A 318 -1.18 -8.77 -5.57
C PRO A 318 -1.33 -7.66 -6.62
N PRO A 319 -0.58 -7.71 -7.74
CA PRO A 319 -0.58 -6.60 -8.69
C PRO A 319 -1.98 -6.34 -9.23
N SER A 320 -2.41 -5.08 -9.14
CA SER A 320 -3.70 -4.60 -9.64
C SER A 320 -3.54 -3.22 -10.27
N ASP A 321 -4.38 -2.88 -11.24
CA ASP A 321 -4.45 -1.54 -11.82
C ASP A 321 -5.03 -0.52 -10.83
N ALA A 322 -5.81 -0.96 -9.85
CA ALA A 322 -6.45 -0.12 -8.83
C ALA A 322 -5.45 0.69 -7.97
N ILE A 323 -4.22 0.20 -7.86
CA ILE A 323 -3.16 0.82 -7.06
C ILE A 323 -2.15 1.60 -7.90
N LEU A 324 -2.30 1.63 -9.24
CA LEU A 324 -1.39 2.33 -10.15
C LEU A 324 -1.63 3.84 -10.18
N LEU A 325 -1.35 4.50 -9.05
CA LEU A 325 -1.29 5.97 -8.99
C LEU A 325 0.02 6.53 -9.56
N THR A 326 1.06 5.69 -9.67
CA THR A 326 2.33 5.96 -10.36
C THR A 326 2.95 4.64 -10.88
N SER A 327 3.87 4.72 -11.83
CA SER A 327 4.51 3.55 -12.48
C SER A 327 5.36 2.69 -11.56
N ASP A 328 5.89 3.24 -10.47
CA ASP A 328 6.83 2.55 -9.57
C ASP A 328 6.12 1.68 -8.51
N VAL A 329 4.77 1.70 -8.47
CA VAL A 329 3.98 0.94 -7.49
C VAL A 329 4.04 -0.56 -7.79
N ARG A 330 3.94 -0.93 -9.08
CA ARG A 330 4.03 -2.32 -9.51
C ARG A 330 5.49 -2.73 -9.64
N LYS A 331 5.89 -3.73 -8.85
CA LYS A 331 7.22 -4.32 -8.91
C LYS A 331 7.10 -5.82 -9.04
N THR A 332 7.77 -6.34 -10.05
CA THR A 332 7.84 -7.76 -10.35
C THR A 332 9.24 -8.07 -10.85
N GLN A 333 9.77 -9.20 -10.43
CA GLN A 333 11.09 -9.69 -10.84
C GLN A 333 10.93 -11.14 -11.30
N ASP A 334 11.66 -11.52 -12.34
CA ASP A 334 11.96 -12.92 -12.59
C ASP A 334 13.08 -13.31 -11.63
N ALA A 335 12.71 -13.95 -10.52
CA ALA A 335 13.59 -14.23 -9.40
C ALA A 335 13.52 -15.70 -9.00
N HIS A 336 13.43 -16.63 -9.97
CA HIS A 336 13.39 -18.07 -9.69
C HIS A 336 14.49 -18.48 -8.70
N ALA A 337 15.76 -18.29 -9.06
CA ALA A 337 16.87 -18.77 -8.25
C ALA A 337 16.97 -18.08 -6.86
N PRO A 338 16.88 -16.73 -6.75
CA PRO A 338 16.86 -16.07 -5.44
C PRO A 338 15.69 -16.51 -4.56
N TYR A 339 14.49 -16.68 -5.13
CA TYR A 339 13.32 -17.08 -4.35
C TYR A 339 13.39 -18.56 -3.95
N ALA A 340 13.90 -19.44 -4.82
CA ALA A 340 14.18 -20.84 -4.48
C ALA A 340 15.17 -20.94 -3.31
N GLN A 341 16.25 -20.15 -3.33
CA GLN A 341 17.22 -20.09 -2.24
C GLN A 341 16.55 -19.62 -0.93
N TRP A 342 15.70 -18.59 -1.01
CA TRP A 342 14.92 -18.14 0.13
C TRP A 342 14.01 -19.28 0.67
N LEU A 343 13.19 -19.92 -0.16
CA LEU A 343 12.33 -21.02 0.29
C LEU A 343 13.12 -22.17 0.94
N ARG A 344 14.33 -22.49 0.43
CA ARG A 344 15.22 -23.49 1.09
C ARG A 344 15.67 -23.04 2.47
N GLN A 345 16.05 -21.77 2.63
CA GLN A 345 16.41 -21.21 3.94
C GLN A 345 15.21 -21.20 4.89
N LEU A 346 14.01 -20.85 4.40
CA LEU A 346 12.79 -20.91 5.20
C LEU A 346 12.51 -22.33 5.68
N ARG A 347 12.60 -23.30 4.77
CA ARG A 347 12.42 -24.72 5.06
C ARG A 347 13.40 -25.19 6.14
N ALA A 348 14.68 -24.84 6.00
CA ALA A 348 15.70 -25.20 6.98
C ALA A 348 15.37 -24.63 8.36
N VAL A 349 14.93 -23.36 8.44
CA VAL A 349 14.53 -22.74 9.72
C VAL A 349 13.28 -23.36 10.32
N CYS A 350 12.28 -23.68 9.50
CA CYS A 350 11.07 -24.35 9.95
C CYS A 350 11.41 -25.74 10.52
N ALA A 351 12.27 -26.50 9.85
CA ALA A 351 12.76 -27.79 10.34
C ALA A 351 13.58 -27.66 11.64
N GLU A 352 14.53 -26.72 11.70
CA GLU A 352 15.34 -26.41 12.91
C GLU A 352 14.46 -26.10 14.14
N CYS A 353 13.32 -25.45 13.91
CA CYS A 353 12.42 -24.97 14.95
C CYS A 353 11.24 -25.90 15.24
N ASP A 354 11.12 -27.04 14.55
CA ASP A 354 9.94 -27.90 14.59
C ASP A 354 8.64 -27.11 14.35
N ILE A 355 8.62 -26.31 13.29
CA ILE A 355 7.47 -25.52 12.85
C ILE A 355 7.01 -26.06 11.50
N PRO A 356 5.73 -26.42 11.33
CA PRO A 356 5.19 -26.80 10.03
C PRO A 356 5.33 -25.69 9.00
N LEU A 357 5.96 -25.99 7.87
CA LEU A 357 5.93 -25.17 6.67
C LEU A 357 4.69 -25.54 5.84
N ILE A 358 3.85 -24.55 5.58
CA ILE A 358 2.59 -24.69 4.83
C ILE A 358 2.74 -23.93 3.51
N PHE A 359 2.68 -24.64 2.39
CA PHE A 359 2.60 -24.02 1.07
C PHE A 359 1.14 -23.83 0.67
N ASP A 360 0.75 -22.58 0.43
CA ASP A 360 -0.48 -22.23 -0.26
C ASP A 360 -0.23 -22.24 -1.77
N GLU A 361 -0.56 -23.38 -2.37
CA GLU A 361 -0.47 -23.62 -3.80
C GLU A 361 -1.83 -23.55 -4.49
N VAL A 362 -2.80 -22.82 -3.92
CA VAL A 362 -4.12 -22.63 -4.55
C VAL A 362 -4.00 -21.93 -5.91
N TYR A 363 -2.96 -21.12 -6.13
CA TYR A 363 -2.71 -20.46 -7.41
C TYR A 363 -1.52 -21.06 -8.18
N SER A 364 -0.41 -21.37 -7.50
CA SER A 364 0.81 -21.88 -8.14
C SER A 364 0.77 -23.38 -8.45
N GLY A 365 -0.05 -24.14 -7.71
CA GLY A 365 -0.20 -25.57 -7.87
C GLY A 365 -0.73 -25.91 -9.25
N PHE A 366 -0.05 -26.85 -9.92
CA PHE A 366 -0.38 -27.26 -11.29
C PHE A 366 -0.40 -26.08 -12.28
N ARG A 367 0.34 -25.01 -11.99
CA ARG A 367 0.53 -23.87 -12.90
C ARG A 367 1.98 -23.76 -13.30
N LEU A 368 2.88 -23.81 -12.31
CA LEU A 368 4.31 -23.66 -12.53
C LEU A 368 4.94 -24.95 -13.09
N ALA A 369 4.48 -26.10 -12.58
CA ALA A 369 4.88 -27.44 -12.99
C ALA A 369 3.75 -28.44 -12.63
N PRO A 370 3.77 -29.68 -13.16
CA PRO A 370 2.83 -30.73 -12.75
C PRO A 370 2.79 -30.98 -11.24
N GLY A 371 3.93 -31.00 -10.57
CA GLY A 371 4.08 -31.10 -9.12
C GLY A 371 3.92 -29.79 -8.35
N GLY A 372 3.54 -28.70 -9.05
CA GLY A 372 3.35 -27.38 -8.46
C GLY A 372 4.65 -26.64 -8.13
N ALA A 373 4.56 -25.69 -7.22
CA ALA A 373 5.67 -24.88 -6.76
C ALA A 373 6.71 -25.68 -5.98
N GLN A 374 6.31 -26.76 -5.28
CA GLN A 374 7.26 -27.67 -4.65
C GLN A 374 8.28 -28.24 -5.65
N GLU A 375 7.80 -28.71 -6.80
CA GLU A 375 8.66 -29.17 -7.90
C GLU A 375 9.43 -28.01 -8.51
N TYR A 376 8.74 -26.93 -8.89
CA TYR A 376 9.32 -25.78 -9.58
C TYR A 376 10.48 -25.11 -8.81
N PHE A 377 10.37 -24.99 -7.48
CA PHE A 377 11.44 -24.42 -6.64
C PHE A 377 12.36 -25.49 -6.01
N GLY A 378 11.99 -26.77 -6.08
CA GLY A 378 12.69 -27.87 -5.42
C GLY A 378 12.67 -27.75 -3.89
N VAL A 379 11.50 -27.44 -3.31
CA VAL A 379 11.31 -27.30 -1.84
C VAL A 379 10.04 -28.01 -1.40
N GLN A 380 10.17 -28.93 -0.45
CA GLN A 380 9.08 -29.73 0.08
C GLN A 380 8.48 -29.14 1.36
N ALA A 381 7.17 -28.88 1.38
CA ALA A 381 6.45 -28.41 2.57
C ALA A 381 6.02 -29.58 3.48
N ASP A 382 5.62 -29.28 4.72
CA ASP A 382 5.00 -30.29 5.61
C ASP A 382 3.49 -30.40 5.36
N VAL A 383 2.89 -29.31 4.87
CA VAL A 383 1.49 -29.24 4.43
C VAL A 383 1.46 -28.43 3.13
N VAL A 384 0.68 -28.88 2.16
CA VAL A 384 0.39 -28.13 0.93
C VAL A 384 -1.11 -28.03 0.73
N VAL A 385 -1.56 -26.84 0.36
CA VAL A 385 -2.95 -26.54 0.05
C VAL A 385 -3.09 -26.30 -1.44
N TYR A 386 -3.97 -27.03 -2.11
CA TYR A 386 -4.34 -26.83 -3.51
C TYR A 386 -5.79 -26.34 -3.63
N GLY A 387 -6.10 -25.79 -4.80
CA GLY A 387 -7.45 -25.42 -5.22
C GLY A 387 -7.42 -25.15 -6.72
N LYS A 388 -8.38 -24.36 -7.22
CA LYS A 388 -8.44 -23.95 -8.63
C LYS A 388 -8.23 -25.13 -9.60
N THR A 389 -7.07 -25.19 -10.24
CA THR A 389 -6.67 -26.17 -11.27
C THR A 389 -7.00 -27.62 -10.90
N VAL A 390 -6.74 -28.02 -9.65
CA VAL A 390 -6.90 -29.41 -9.19
C VAL A 390 -8.33 -29.91 -9.23
N GLY A 391 -9.32 -29.00 -9.24
CA GLY A 391 -10.73 -29.37 -9.28
C GLY A 391 -11.22 -29.85 -10.65
N GLY A 392 -10.36 -29.84 -11.68
CA GLY A 392 -10.79 -30.20 -13.04
C GLY A 392 -11.91 -29.30 -13.55
N GLY A 393 -11.94 -28.03 -13.12
CA GLY A 393 -12.95 -27.03 -13.51
C GLY A 393 -14.01 -26.78 -12.45
N MET A 394 -14.03 -27.60 -11.40
CA MET A 394 -15.03 -27.54 -10.33
C MET A 394 -14.50 -26.90 -9.04
N PRO A 395 -15.37 -26.33 -8.19
CA PRO A 395 -14.98 -25.75 -6.90
C PRO A 395 -14.40 -26.80 -5.95
N ILE A 396 -13.18 -26.56 -5.45
CA ILE A 396 -12.52 -27.43 -4.48
C ILE A 396 -11.41 -26.67 -3.72
N GLY A 397 -11.14 -27.13 -2.50
CA GLY A 397 -9.85 -26.99 -1.83
C GLY A 397 -9.34 -28.36 -1.38
N VAL A 398 -8.04 -28.57 -1.45
CA VAL A 398 -7.38 -29.82 -1.02
C VAL A 398 -6.27 -29.46 -0.06
N CYS A 399 -6.21 -30.13 1.08
CA CYS A 399 -5.10 -30.01 2.02
C CYS A 399 -4.41 -31.38 2.11
N CYS A 400 -3.15 -31.43 1.67
CA CYS A 400 -2.29 -32.60 1.82
C CYS A 400 -1.26 -32.30 2.91
N GLY A 401 -0.98 -33.26 3.80
CA GLY A 401 -0.11 -33.03 4.94
C GLY A 401 0.54 -34.30 5.46
N LYS A 402 1.59 -34.14 6.26
CA LYS A 402 2.13 -35.23 7.06
C LYS A 402 1.07 -35.77 8.04
N LYS A 403 1.13 -37.07 8.32
CA LYS A 403 0.14 -37.78 9.13
C LYS A 403 -0.11 -37.11 10.49
N GLU A 404 0.95 -36.72 11.19
CA GLU A 404 0.88 -36.08 12.50
C GLU A 404 0.24 -34.68 12.46
N LEU A 405 0.28 -33.99 11.31
CA LEU A 405 -0.33 -32.68 11.14
C LEU A 405 -1.77 -32.76 10.64
N MET A 406 -2.20 -33.89 10.07
CA MET A 406 -3.54 -34.07 9.52
C MET A 406 -4.53 -34.69 10.51
N ARG A 407 -4.04 -35.18 11.65
CA ARG A 407 -4.86 -35.72 12.75
C ARG A 407 -5.91 -34.71 13.24
N ARG A 408 -7.16 -35.17 13.35
CA ARG A 408 -8.35 -34.37 13.72
C ARG A 408 -8.93 -34.68 15.11
N PHE A 409 -8.41 -35.67 15.79
CA PHE A 409 -8.83 -36.07 17.13
C PHE A 409 -7.61 -36.50 17.94
N ASP A 410 -7.68 -36.34 19.25
CA ASP A 410 -6.66 -36.83 20.17
C ASP A 410 -7.08 -38.22 20.69
N PRO A 411 -6.32 -39.29 20.42
CA PRO A 411 -6.71 -40.65 20.83
C PRO A 411 -6.76 -40.80 22.36
N ASP A 412 -5.94 -40.03 23.08
CA ASP A 412 -5.87 -40.08 24.55
C ASP A 412 -6.85 -39.09 25.20
N HIS A 413 -7.39 -38.14 24.42
CA HIS A 413 -8.33 -37.13 24.89
C HIS A 413 -9.54 -37.06 23.94
N PRO A 414 -10.52 -37.97 24.05
CA PRO A 414 -11.61 -38.13 23.08
C PRO A 414 -12.43 -36.85 22.79
N MET A 415 -12.50 -35.93 23.76
CA MET A 415 -13.22 -34.65 23.61
C MET A 415 -12.41 -33.55 22.90
N ARG A 416 -11.11 -33.80 22.64
CA ARG A 416 -10.23 -32.87 21.95
C ARG A 416 -10.27 -33.15 20.45
N LEU A 417 -11.12 -32.39 19.77
CA LEU A 417 -11.39 -32.53 18.33
C LEU A 417 -11.07 -31.25 17.56
N ALA A 418 -10.56 -31.41 16.34
CA ALA A 418 -10.44 -30.35 15.35
C ALA A 418 -11.64 -30.43 14.38
N TYR A 419 -12.69 -29.67 14.66
CA TYR A 419 -13.85 -29.60 13.79
C TYR A 419 -13.49 -28.94 12.45
N VAL A 420 -13.43 -29.76 11.40
CA VAL A 420 -13.21 -29.36 10.01
C VAL A 420 -14.19 -30.18 9.16
N ILE A 421 -15.31 -29.55 8.79
CA ILE A 421 -16.46 -30.20 8.15
C ILE A 421 -16.95 -29.34 6.99
N GLY A 422 -17.56 -29.97 5.98
CA GLY A 422 -18.18 -29.30 4.84
C GLY A 422 -19.19 -30.23 4.16
N THR A 423 -20.41 -29.77 3.94
CA THR A 423 -21.52 -30.60 3.43
C THR A 423 -21.24 -31.17 2.04
N PHE A 424 -20.63 -30.37 1.18
CA PHE A 424 -20.30 -30.73 -0.20
C PHE A 424 -18.84 -31.20 -0.36
N SER A 425 -18.09 -31.37 0.73
CA SER A 425 -16.73 -31.89 0.67
C SER A 425 -16.72 -33.25 -0.03
N ALA A 426 -15.80 -33.41 -0.99
CA ALA A 426 -15.69 -34.60 -1.83
C ALA A 426 -16.97 -34.95 -2.63
N HIS A 427 -17.75 -33.94 -3.05
CA HIS A 427 -18.91 -34.14 -3.92
C HIS A 427 -18.57 -35.00 -5.16
N PRO A 428 -19.37 -36.02 -5.52
CA PRO A 428 -19.01 -37.01 -6.55
C PRO A 428 -18.61 -36.38 -7.89
N HIS A 429 -19.36 -35.38 -8.36
CA HIS A 429 -19.09 -34.71 -9.64
C HIS A 429 -17.79 -33.88 -9.62
N VAL A 430 -17.42 -33.34 -8.45
CA VAL A 430 -16.13 -32.62 -8.27
C VAL A 430 -14.99 -33.64 -8.26
N MET A 431 -15.17 -34.77 -7.57
CA MET A 431 -14.19 -35.85 -7.52
C MET A 431 -13.97 -36.51 -8.88
N GLY A 432 -15.02 -36.68 -9.68
CA GLY A 432 -14.94 -37.19 -11.05
C GLY A 432 -14.13 -36.27 -11.96
N ALA A 433 -14.44 -34.96 -11.98
CA ALA A 433 -13.70 -33.98 -12.77
C ALA A 433 -12.22 -33.86 -12.34
N MET A 434 -11.97 -33.82 -11.03
CA MET A 434 -10.62 -33.86 -10.44
C MET A 434 -9.85 -35.11 -10.89
N ASN A 435 -10.48 -36.29 -10.90
CA ASN A 435 -9.81 -37.54 -11.25
C ASN A 435 -9.28 -37.52 -12.69
N GLU A 436 -10.08 -37.04 -13.62
CA GLU A 436 -9.68 -36.90 -15.03
C GLU A 436 -8.50 -35.94 -15.18
N PHE A 437 -8.50 -34.82 -14.46
CA PHE A 437 -7.36 -33.89 -14.41
C PHE A 437 -6.11 -34.56 -13.80
N LEU A 438 -6.23 -35.22 -12.65
CA LEU A 438 -5.11 -35.86 -11.96
C LEU A 438 -4.51 -37.01 -12.79
N ARG A 439 -5.35 -37.79 -13.47
CA ARG A 439 -4.92 -38.84 -14.41
C ARG A 439 -4.14 -38.30 -15.60
N TRP A 440 -4.44 -37.08 -16.04
CA TRP A 440 -3.68 -36.42 -17.09
C TRP A 440 -2.37 -35.85 -16.54
N VAL A 441 -2.42 -35.07 -15.45
CA VAL A 441 -1.26 -34.32 -14.93
C VAL A 441 -0.12 -35.22 -14.44
N THR A 442 -0.43 -36.48 -14.10
CA THR A 442 0.56 -37.49 -13.70
C THR A 442 1.23 -38.21 -14.87
N ARG A 443 0.83 -37.93 -16.13
CA ARG A 443 1.45 -38.53 -17.32
C ARG A 443 2.71 -37.75 -17.73
N PRO A 444 3.73 -38.42 -18.31
CA PRO A 444 4.90 -37.73 -18.88
C PRO A 444 4.53 -36.67 -19.94
N GLU A 445 3.48 -36.93 -20.72
CA GLU A 445 2.95 -36.00 -21.73
C GLU A 445 2.53 -34.65 -21.14
N ALA A 446 2.05 -34.63 -19.89
CA ALA A 446 1.68 -33.38 -19.24
C ALA A 446 2.91 -32.50 -19.02
N GLN A 447 4.02 -33.06 -18.55
CA GLN A 447 5.27 -32.34 -18.35
C GLN A 447 5.72 -31.61 -19.62
N GLN A 448 5.74 -32.33 -20.75
CA GLN A 448 6.07 -31.75 -22.05
C GLN A 448 5.16 -30.55 -22.39
N ARG A 449 3.85 -30.66 -22.15
CA ARG A 449 2.92 -29.55 -22.40
C ARG A 449 3.16 -28.33 -21.49
N TYR A 450 3.60 -28.52 -20.24
CA TYR A 450 4.01 -27.40 -19.38
C TYR A 450 5.26 -26.72 -19.94
N ASP A 451 6.28 -27.51 -20.31
CA ASP A 451 7.54 -26.98 -20.83
C ASP A 451 7.31 -26.18 -22.13
N GLU A 452 6.53 -26.72 -23.06
CA GLU A 452 6.16 -26.05 -24.31
C GLU A 452 5.36 -24.76 -24.07
N ALA A 453 4.42 -24.76 -23.11
CA ALA A 453 3.64 -23.56 -22.80
C ALA A 453 4.49 -22.48 -22.11
N ASN A 454 5.38 -22.89 -21.20
CA ASN A 454 6.30 -22.00 -20.51
C ASN A 454 7.30 -21.36 -21.49
N GLN A 455 7.88 -22.17 -22.38
CA GLN A 455 8.80 -21.70 -23.41
C GLN A 455 8.11 -20.69 -24.35
N ARG A 456 6.95 -21.05 -24.91
CA ARG A 456 6.21 -20.14 -25.80
C ARG A 456 5.82 -18.82 -25.13
N CYS A 457 5.41 -18.85 -23.86
CA CYS A 457 5.10 -17.62 -23.12
C CYS A 457 6.33 -16.74 -22.91
N ALA A 458 7.50 -17.33 -22.63
CA ALA A 458 8.76 -16.61 -22.47
C ALA A 458 9.24 -15.99 -23.79
N GLU A 459 9.18 -16.75 -24.89
CA GLU A 459 9.50 -16.27 -26.24
C GLU A 459 8.58 -15.12 -26.64
N TRP A 460 7.26 -15.28 -26.49
CA TRP A 460 6.29 -14.22 -26.74
C TRP A 460 6.55 -12.96 -25.91
N ALA A 461 6.86 -13.10 -24.62
CA ALA A 461 7.17 -11.94 -23.78
C ALA A 461 8.42 -11.19 -24.27
N ALA A 462 9.45 -11.92 -24.72
CA ALA A 462 10.63 -11.32 -25.33
C ALA A 462 10.31 -10.60 -26.64
N ASP A 463 9.45 -11.17 -27.48
CA ASP A 463 9.05 -10.64 -28.79
C ASP A 463 8.22 -9.36 -28.65
N VAL A 464 7.25 -9.36 -27.73
CA VAL A 464 6.49 -8.17 -27.35
C VAL A 464 7.42 -7.06 -26.87
N ASN A 465 8.39 -7.39 -26.01
CA ASN A 465 9.33 -6.39 -25.51
C ASN A 465 10.18 -5.77 -26.63
N ARG A 466 10.63 -6.56 -27.62
CA ARG A 466 11.33 -6.03 -28.81
C ARG A 466 10.41 -5.15 -29.66
N ALA A 467 9.16 -5.57 -29.86
CA ALA A 467 8.18 -4.81 -30.63
C ALA A 467 7.83 -3.47 -29.99
N CYS A 468 7.70 -3.44 -28.66
CA CYS A 468 7.47 -2.22 -27.88
C CYS A 468 8.69 -1.29 -27.91
N ALA A 469 9.90 -1.82 -27.73
CA ALA A 469 11.13 -1.04 -27.82
C ALA A 469 11.31 -0.38 -29.20
N THR A 470 11.05 -1.11 -30.28
CA THR A 470 11.14 -0.61 -31.67
C THR A 470 10.20 0.58 -31.92
N ARG A 471 9.07 0.63 -31.22
CA ARG A 471 8.06 1.70 -31.33
C ARG A 471 8.13 2.74 -30.20
N ALA A 472 9.18 2.68 -29.37
CA ALA A 472 9.34 3.52 -28.19
C ALA A 472 8.14 3.50 -27.22
N LEU A 473 7.42 2.37 -27.13
CA LEU A 473 6.27 2.22 -26.23
C LEU A 473 6.77 2.00 -24.78
N PRO A 474 6.27 2.74 -23.78
CA PRO A 474 6.78 2.69 -22.41
C PRO A 474 6.21 1.50 -21.60
N VAL A 475 6.07 0.34 -22.23
CA VAL A 475 5.51 -0.88 -21.65
C VAL A 475 6.47 -2.05 -21.80
N ARG A 476 6.52 -2.90 -20.77
CA ARG A 476 7.35 -4.11 -20.76
C ARG A 476 6.56 -5.27 -20.18
N VAL A 477 6.58 -6.42 -20.83
CA VAL A 477 6.00 -7.67 -20.32
C VAL A 477 7.05 -8.46 -19.56
N VAL A 478 6.66 -9.01 -18.42
CA VAL A 478 7.44 -10.01 -17.67
C VAL A 478 6.56 -11.18 -17.30
N ASN A 479 7.13 -12.36 -17.22
CA ASN A 479 6.41 -13.59 -16.92
C ASN A 479 7.13 -14.45 -15.87
N LEU A 480 6.35 -15.34 -15.25
CA LEU A 480 6.75 -16.45 -14.40
C LEU A 480 5.94 -17.65 -14.89
N ALA A 481 6.59 -18.60 -15.57
CA ALA A 481 5.89 -19.62 -16.36
C ALA A 481 4.88 -18.93 -17.31
N THR A 482 3.62 -19.37 -17.32
CA THR A 482 2.54 -18.77 -18.12
C THR A 482 1.77 -17.64 -17.43
N VAL A 483 2.21 -17.20 -16.24
CA VAL A 483 1.67 -16.03 -15.53
C VAL A 483 2.48 -14.81 -15.95
N TRP A 484 1.83 -13.73 -16.39
CA TRP A 484 2.54 -12.54 -16.86
C TRP A 484 1.87 -11.25 -16.42
N THR A 485 2.63 -10.15 -16.47
CA THR A 485 2.17 -8.81 -16.09
C THR A 485 2.81 -7.76 -16.97
N ILE A 486 2.15 -6.60 -17.07
CA ILE A 486 2.67 -5.43 -17.79
C ILE A 486 3.30 -4.47 -16.78
N LEU A 487 4.55 -4.10 -17.02
CA LEU A 487 5.29 -3.07 -16.31
C LEU A 487 5.35 -1.80 -17.17
N PHE A 488 5.44 -0.64 -16.53
CA PHE A 488 5.48 0.66 -17.20
C PHE A 488 6.84 1.31 -16.99
N GLN A 489 7.51 1.66 -18.08
CA GLN A 489 8.91 2.12 -18.07
C GLN A 489 9.03 3.63 -17.83
N GLN A 490 7.94 4.38 -18.00
CA GLN A 490 7.90 5.81 -17.76
C GLN A 490 6.90 6.15 -16.65
N PRO A 491 7.17 7.16 -15.79
CA PRO A 491 6.21 7.69 -14.82
C PRO A 491 4.91 8.14 -15.48
N GLY A 492 3.76 7.66 -15.00
CA GLY A 492 2.45 8.06 -15.51
C GLY A 492 1.34 7.94 -14.47
N ARG A 493 0.34 8.82 -14.57
CA ARG A 493 -0.88 8.83 -13.74
C ARG A 493 -2.02 7.99 -14.32
N TYR A 494 -1.90 7.56 -15.58
CA TYR A 494 -2.95 6.90 -16.35
C TYR A 494 -2.59 5.49 -16.83
N ASN A 495 -1.52 4.89 -16.31
CA ASN A 495 -1.10 3.54 -16.73
C ASN A 495 -2.20 2.48 -16.56
N TRP A 496 -3.06 2.64 -15.55
CA TRP A 496 -4.25 1.82 -15.32
C TRP A 496 -5.27 1.87 -16.47
N LEU A 497 -5.21 2.86 -17.37
CA LEU A 497 -6.11 3.01 -18.51
C LEU A 497 -5.80 2.03 -19.64
N LEU A 498 -4.58 1.47 -19.69
CA LEU A 498 -4.17 0.52 -20.74
C LEU A 498 -5.12 -0.69 -20.84
N GLN A 499 -5.71 -1.13 -19.73
CA GLN A 499 -6.70 -2.20 -19.74
C GLN A 499 -7.94 -1.90 -20.60
N TYR A 500 -8.34 -0.63 -20.74
CA TYR A 500 -9.48 -0.24 -21.57
C TYR A 500 -9.12 -0.30 -23.05
N TYR A 501 -7.90 0.13 -23.41
CA TYR A 501 -7.39 0.00 -24.77
C TYR A 501 -7.24 -1.47 -25.17
N LEU A 502 -6.68 -2.32 -24.30
CA LEU A 502 -6.59 -3.76 -24.54
C LEU A 502 -7.97 -4.41 -24.77
N ARG A 503 -8.98 -4.02 -23.97
CA ARG A 503 -10.35 -4.49 -24.16
C ARG A 503 -10.94 -4.06 -25.51
N ALA A 504 -10.69 -2.81 -25.93
CA ALA A 504 -11.11 -2.32 -27.24
C ALA A 504 -10.43 -3.06 -28.41
N GLU A 505 -9.24 -3.63 -28.20
CA GLU A 505 -8.60 -4.53 -29.18
C GLU A 505 -9.12 -5.98 -29.12
N GLY A 506 -10.08 -6.29 -28.24
CA GLY A 506 -10.62 -7.64 -28.05
C GLY A 506 -9.76 -8.54 -27.14
N VAL A 507 -9.14 -7.97 -26.11
CA VAL A 507 -8.45 -8.72 -25.05
C VAL A 507 -9.24 -8.66 -23.75
N THR A 508 -9.66 -9.82 -23.26
CA THR A 508 -10.42 -9.94 -22.02
C THR A 508 -9.49 -10.10 -20.81
N LEU A 509 -9.61 -9.15 -19.88
CA LEU A 509 -8.80 -9.01 -18.67
C LEU A 509 -9.66 -9.23 -17.43
N SER A 510 -9.04 -9.66 -16.33
CA SER A 510 -9.73 -9.78 -15.05
C SER A 510 -9.94 -8.40 -14.41
N TRP A 511 -10.64 -8.35 -13.27
CA TRP A 511 -10.85 -7.09 -12.55
C TRP A 511 -9.56 -6.45 -12.01
N VAL A 512 -8.45 -7.22 -11.90
CA VAL A 512 -7.14 -6.66 -11.53
C VAL A 512 -6.43 -5.97 -12.70
N GLY A 513 -7.02 -6.00 -13.91
CA GLY A 513 -6.51 -5.35 -15.10
C GLY A 513 -5.18 -5.96 -15.58
N THR A 514 -4.22 -5.11 -15.94
CA THR A 514 -2.92 -5.51 -16.49
C THR A 514 -1.95 -6.10 -15.45
N GLY A 515 -2.34 -6.13 -14.18
CA GLY A 515 -1.49 -6.58 -13.07
C GLY A 515 -1.22 -8.08 -13.05
N ARG A 516 -2.18 -8.90 -13.48
CA ARG A 516 -2.00 -10.35 -13.52
C ARG A 516 -2.81 -10.94 -14.67
N CYS A 517 -2.08 -11.39 -15.68
CA CYS A 517 -2.61 -12.03 -16.87
C CYS A 517 -2.06 -13.45 -16.96
N LEU A 518 -2.76 -14.28 -17.73
CA LEU A 518 -2.49 -15.70 -17.86
C LEU A 518 -2.52 -16.09 -19.33
N SER A 519 -1.70 -17.07 -19.68
CA SER A 519 -1.91 -17.90 -20.87
C SER A 519 -2.10 -19.35 -20.42
N ASN A 520 -3.01 -20.06 -21.09
CA ASN A 520 -3.20 -21.49 -20.88
C ASN A 520 -2.57 -22.28 -22.03
N MET A 521 -2.52 -23.60 -21.94
CA MET A 521 -1.90 -24.46 -22.94
C MET A 521 -2.61 -24.47 -24.31
N ALA A 522 -3.81 -23.89 -24.42
CA ALA A 522 -4.53 -23.73 -25.69
C ALA A 522 -4.09 -22.47 -26.48
N PHE A 523 -3.24 -21.61 -25.90
CA PHE A 523 -2.57 -20.59 -26.68
C PHE A 523 -1.65 -21.27 -27.72
N THR A 524 -1.91 -21.00 -28.99
CA THR A 524 -1.07 -21.40 -30.12
C THR A 524 -0.14 -20.25 -30.47
N GLN A 525 0.80 -20.46 -31.39
CA GLN A 525 1.63 -19.36 -31.88
C GLN A 525 0.77 -18.22 -32.47
N ALA A 526 -0.25 -18.55 -33.27
CA ALA A 526 -1.16 -17.58 -33.84
C ALA A 526 -1.91 -16.76 -32.76
N HIS A 527 -2.27 -17.37 -31.63
CA HIS A 527 -2.88 -16.65 -30.51
C HIS A 527 -1.89 -15.68 -29.85
N TYR A 528 -0.63 -16.07 -29.68
CA TYR A 528 0.42 -15.19 -29.16
C TYR A 528 0.74 -14.04 -30.12
N ASP A 529 0.80 -14.31 -31.42
CA ASP A 529 1.01 -13.29 -32.46
C ASP A 529 -0.14 -12.26 -32.47
N ALA A 530 -1.38 -12.74 -32.38
CA ALA A 530 -2.56 -11.90 -32.26
C ALA A 530 -2.54 -11.08 -30.97
N LEU A 531 -2.15 -11.67 -29.84
CA LEU A 531 -2.04 -10.98 -28.56
C LEU A 531 -0.94 -9.89 -28.60
N GLN A 532 0.20 -10.18 -29.23
CA GLN A 532 1.26 -9.19 -29.45
C GLN A 532 0.74 -8.03 -30.29
N ALA A 533 0.08 -8.30 -31.42
CA ALA A 533 -0.46 -7.27 -32.30
C ALA A 533 -1.47 -6.37 -31.57
N LYS A 534 -2.39 -6.97 -30.81
CA LYS A 534 -3.38 -6.25 -30.00
C LYS A 534 -2.73 -5.41 -28.89
N LEU A 535 -1.74 -5.96 -28.17
CA LEU A 535 -1.04 -5.22 -27.12
C LEU A 535 -0.29 -4.02 -27.69
N VAL A 536 0.45 -4.21 -28.79
CA VAL A 536 1.18 -3.13 -29.46
C VAL A 536 0.22 -2.08 -30.01
N ALA A 537 -0.91 -2.48 -30.60
CA ALA A 537 -1.94 -1.56 -31.09
C ALA A 537 -2.56 -0.74 -29.95
N ALA A 538 -2.97 -1.39 -28.86
CA ALA A 538 -3.52 -0.74 -27.67
C ALA A 538 -2.55 0.30 -27.09
N ALA A 539 -1.29 -0.09 -26.89
CA ALA A 539 -0.26 0.81 -26.39
C ALA A 539 0.03 1.95 -27.40
N SER A 540 0.14 1.67 -28.69
CA SER A 540 0.37 2.72 -29.70
C SER A 540 -0.76 3.74 -29.74
N ARG A 541 -2.03 3.29 -29.66
CA ARG A 541 -3.19 4.19 -29.58
C ARG A 541 -3.16 5.04 -28.30
N MET A 542 -2.85 4.42 -27.16
CA MET A 542 -2.72 5.12 -25.88
C MET A 542 -1.59 6.18 -25.90
N LEU A 543 -0.48 5.89 -26.57
CA LEU A 543 0.60 6.86 -26.79
C LEU A 543 0.12 8.04 -27.64
N VAL A 544 -0.48 7.78 -28.80
CA VAL A 544 -0.98 8.81 -29.73
C VAL A 544 -2.03 9.71 -29.06
N ASP A 545 -2.91 9.12 -28.25
CA ASP A 545 -3.94 9.82 -27.47
C ASP A 545 -3.36 10.71 -26.34
N GLY A 546 -2.05 10.66 -26.12
CA GLY A 546 -1.31 11.56 -25.23
C GLY A 546 -1.35 11.15 -23.76
N TRP A 547 -1.62 9.89 -23.44
CA TRP A 547 -1.65 9.41 -22.05
C TRP A 547 -0.26 9.20 -21.46
N TRP A 548 0.75 9.01 -22.31
CA TRP A 548 2.16 9.11 -21.98
C TRP A 548 2.72 10.37 -22.63
N LEU A 549 3.42 11.19 -21.85
CA LEU A 549 3.98 12.45 -22.34
C LEU A 549 5.40 12.19 -22.84
N ASP A 550 5.65 12.41 -24.13
CA ASP A 550 6.98 12.24 -24.75
C ASP A 550 8.02 13.25 -24.23
N GLY A 551 9.30 12.88 -24.31
CA GLY A 551 10.43 13.83 -24.21
C GLY A 551 10.77 14.35 -22.81
N LEU A 552 10.27 13.74 -21.73
CA LEU A 552 10.47 14.23 -20.37
C LEU A 552 11.35 13.30 -19.55
N ASP A 553 12.64 13.27 -19.88
CA ASP A 553 13.64 12.83 -18.92
C ASP A 553 13.80 13.93 -17.85
N GLN A 554 12.97 13.88 -16.81
CA GLN A 554 13.19 14.69 -15.61
C GLN A 554 12.83 13.91 -14.34
N PRO A 555 13.85 13.55 -13.53
CA PRO A 555 13.67 13.23 -12.12
C PRO A 555 12.77 14.24 -11.40
N GLU A 556 12.79 15.51 -11.84
CA GLU A 556 11.96 16.60 -11.32
C GLU A 556 10.46 16.40 -11.56
N ARG A 557 10.01 15.99 -12.76
CA ARG A 557 8.58 15.70 -12.98
C ARG A 557 8.10 14.46 -12.24
N ARG A 558 8.91 13.40 -12.19
CA ARG A 558 8.60 12.22 -11.35
C ARG A 558 8.45 12.64 -9.89
N LYS A 559 9.37 13.49 -9.40
CA LYS A 559 9.33 14.07 -8.05
C LYS A 559 8.11 14.96 -7.86
N ALA A 560 7.74 15.78 -8.84
CA ALA A 560 6.56 16.65 -8.80
C ALA A 560 5.26 15.83 -8.75
N MET A 561 5.10 14.81 -9.61
CA MET A 561 3.94 13.92 -9.58
C MET A 561 3.83 13.16 -8.26
N LYS A 562 4.94 12.62 -7.74
CA LYS A 562 4.97 11.95 -6.44
C LYS A 562 4.65 12.93 -5.31
N SER A 563 5.20 14.14 -5.35
CA SER A 563 4.93 15.19 -4.37
C SER A 563 3.45 15.59 -4.39
N ARG A 564 2.88 15.86 -5.57
CA ARG A 564 1.45 16.17 -5.75
C ARG A 564 0.57 15.03 -5.22
N LEU A 565 0.88 13.78 -5.56
CA LEU A 565 0.15 12.62 -5.03
C LEU A 565 0.24 12.51 -3.50
N MET A 566 1.43 12.71 -2.92
CA MET A 566 1.56 12.72 -1.46
C MET A 566 0.73 13.84 -0.82
N TRP A 567 0.72 15.03 -1.41
CA TRP A 567 -0.09 16.16 -0.93
C TRP A 567 -1.59 15.93 -1.13
N GLU A 568 -2.01 15.29 -2.20
CA GLU A 568 -3.39 14.87 -2.42
C GLU A 568 -3.82 13.83 -1.38
N MET A 569 -2.97 12.85 -1.09
CA MET A 569 -3.22 11.88 -0.02
C MET A 569 -3.27 12.55 1.35
N ILE A 570 -2.32 13.42 1.69
CA ILE A 570 -2.33 14.18 2.95
C ILE A 570 -3.58 15.09 3.04
N GLY A 571 -3.92 15.78 1.95
CA GLY A 571 -5.11 16.62 1.86
C GLY A 571 -6.42 15.83 1.95
N SER A 572 -6.42 14.55 1.55
CA SER A 572 -7.54 13.64 1.75
C SER A 572 -7.69 13.18 3.21
N LEU A 573 -6.59 13.19 3.98
CA LEU A 573 -6.59 12.87 5.42
C LEU A 573 -7.06 14.06 6.27
N VAL A 574 -6.80 15.31 5.83
CA VAL A 574 -7.17 16.54 6.55
C VAL A 574 -7.80 17.56 5.60
N GLN A 575 -9.14 17.69 5.64
CA GLN A 575 -9.83 18.74 4.89
C GLN A 575 -9.61 20.11 5.55
N VAL A 576 -8.61 20.83 5.08
CA VAL A 576 -8.40 22.23 5.46
C VAL A 576 -9.55 23.07 4.89
N PRO A 577 -10.34 23.80 5.72
CA PRO A 577 -11.43 24.64 5.25
C PRO A 577 -10.95 25.65 4.19
N ARG A 578 -11.76 25.92 3.16
CA ARG A 578 -11.44 26.90 2.10
C ARG A 578 -10.93 28.24 2.66
N PRO A 579 -11.52 28.85 3.71
CA PRO A 579 -11.02 30.10 4.27
C PRO A 579 -9.56 30.02 4.76
N LEU A 580 -9.15 28.88 5.32
CA LEU A 580 -7.80 28.66 5.81
C LEU A 580 -6.81 28.42 4.66
N LYS A 581 -7.25 27.79 3.56
CA LYS A 581 -6.45 27.68 2.33
C LYS A 581 -6.20 29.04 1.69
N THR A 582 -7.24 29.88 1.59
CA THR A 582 -7.13 31.24 1.07
C THR A 582 -6.26 32.11 1.98
N PHE A 583 -6.43 31.98 3.30
CA PHE A 583 -5.57 32.65 4.29
C PHE A 583 -4.09 32.25 4.14
N TYR A 584 -3.80 30.95 4.02
CA TYR A 584 -2.44 30.47 3.81
C TYR A 584 -1.85 30.95 2.48
N ALA A 585 -2.63 30.92 1.40
CA ALA A 585 -2.21 31.43 0.10
C ALA A 585 -1.87 32.94 0.17
N ASP A 586 -2.66 33.73 0.89
CA ASP A 586 -2.42 35.16 1.08
C ASP A 586 -1.15 35.43 1.93
N VAL A 587 -0.92 34.64 2.99
CA VAL A 587 0.34 34.69 3.77
C VAL A 587 1.54 34.41 2.87
N MET A 588 1.47 33.38 2.04
CA MET A 588 2.59 32.98 1.16
C MET A 588 2.81 33.97 0.01
N ARG A 589 1.76 34.61 -0.51
CA ARG A 589 1.85 35.68 -1.52
C ARG A 589 2.60 36.89 -0.95
N ARG A 590 2.21 37.38 0.23
CA ARG A 590 2.88 38.52 0.87
C ARG A 590 4.31 38.24 1.33
N LYS A 591 4.69 36.98 1.51
CA LYS A 591 6.09 36.58 1.71
C LYS A 591 6.88 36.67 0.43
N HIS A 592 6.29 36.25 -0.70
CA HIS A 592 6.91 36.38 -2.01
C HIS A 592 7.10 37.86 -2.40
N ASP A 593 6.07 38.69 -2.19
CA ASP A 593 6.14 40.12 -2.50
C ASP A 593 7.27 40.82 -1.72
N ASP A 594 7.45 40.46 -0.44
CA ASP A 594 8.52 40.98 0.40
C ASP A 594 9.90 40.45 0.00
N HIS A 595 10.01 39.18 -0.40
CA HIS A 595 11.23 38.64 -0.96
C HIS A 595 11.67 39.40 -2.23
N VAL A 596 10.72 39.67 -3.14
CA VAL A 596 10.98 40.40 -4.39
C VAL A 596 11.26 41.89 -4.14
N ALA A 597 10.64 42.50 -3.13
CA ALA A 597 10.78 43.92 -2.84
C ALA A 597 12.02 44.27 -2.01
N SER A 598 12.45 43.41 -1.08
CA SER A 598 13.40 43.78 -0.01
C SER A 598 14.52 42.77 0.27
N HIS A 599 14.66 41.71 -0.56
CA HIS A 599 15.67 40.64 -0.36
C HIS A 599 16.36 40.19 -1.66
N SER A 600 16.67 41.13 -2.55
CA SER A 600 17.28 40.92 -3.85
C SER A 600 18.80 40.68 -3.80
N HIS A 601 19.50 41.20 -2.78
CA HIS A 601 20.97 41.13 -2.71
C HIS A 601 21.46 39.83 -2.03
N PRO A 602 22.39 39.05 -2.64
CA PRO A 602 22.85 37.75 -2.10
C PRO A 602 23.43 37.81 -0.68
N LEU A 603 24.12 38.91 -0.33
CA LEU A 603 24.65 39.12 1.01
C LEU A 603 23.53 39.33 2.06
N ASN A 604 22.44 40.01 1.69
CA ASN A 604 21.28 40.15 2.58
C ASN A 604 20.56 38.79 2.76
N GLN A 605 20.44 38.02 1.68
CA GLN A 605 19.90 36.64 1.74
C GLN A 605 20.73 35.73 2.66
N LEU A 606 22.05 35.86 2.67
CA LEU A 606 22.92 35.14 3.59
C LEU A 606 22.67 35.54 5.06
N PHE A 607 22.52 36.84 5.33
CA PHE A 607 22.18 37.32 6.68
C PHE A 607 20.78 36.86 7.13
N HIS A 608 19.81 36.76 6.22
CA HIS A 608 18.51 36.15 6.49
C HIS A 608 18.63 34.67 6.82
N LEU A 609 19.44 33.90 6.07
CA LEU A 609 19.66 32.48 6.34
C LEU A 609 20.32 32.24 7.70
N LEU A 610 21.36 33.02 8.03
CA LEU A 610 22.09 32.92 9.29
C LEU A 610 21.20 33.31 10.48
N SER A 611 20.55 34.48 10.41
CA SER A 611 19.63 34.94 11.46
C SER A 611 18.45 33.99 11.68
N SER A 612 17.87 33.44 10.60
CA SER A 612 16.75 32.49 10.69
C SER A 612 17.12 31.19 11.39
N SER A 613 18.31 30.68 11.10
CA SER A 613 18.82 29.47 11.73
C SER A 613 18.98 29.65 13.24
N VAL A 614 19.43 30.84 13.67
CA VAL A 614 19.50 31.22 15.09
C VAL A 614 18.11 31.40 15.69
N PHE A 615 17.17 32.08 15.01
CA PHE A 615 15.80 32.28 15.52
C PHE A 615 15.05 30.97 15.78
N ILE A 616 15.17 29.97 14.89
CA ILE A 616 14.53 28.66 15.10
C ILE A 616 15.07 27.97 16.35
N TYR A 617 16.37 28.08 16.59
CA TYR A 617 16.97 27.55 17.82
C TYR A 617 16.50 28.33 19.05
N CYS A 618 16.43 29.66 18.97
CA CYS A 618 15.89 30.52 20.03
C CYS A 618 14.42 30.21 20.37
N TYR A 619 13.59 29.83 19.39
CA TYR A 619 12.18 29.45 19.63
C TYR A 619 12.03 28.24 20.55
N VAL A 620 13.00 27.33 20.54
CA VAL A 620 13.02 26.19 21.47
C VAL A 620 13.68 26.60 22.79
N LEU A 621 14.82 27.29 22.72
CA LEU A 621 15.58 27.69 23.89
C LEU A 621 14.82 28.61 24.84
N ILE A 622 13.88 29.43 24.34
CA ILE A 622 13.15 30.38 25.18
C ILE A 622 12.39 29.72 26.35
N PHE A 623 12.04 28.44 26.21
CA PHE A 623 11.35 27.67 27.25
C PHE A 623 12.29 27.06 28.29
N THR A 624 13.60 27.05 28.04
CA THR A 624 14.61 26.44 28.91
C THR A 624 15.64 27.44 29.45
N ASP A 625 16.01 28.44 28.64
CA ASP A 625 16.98 29.49 28.96
C ASP A 625 16.63 30.77 28.19
N LEU A 626 15.80 31.62 28.82
CA LEU A 626 15.32 32.88 28.27
C LEU A 626 16.47 33.86 27.99
N THR A 627 17.46 33.92 28.89
CA THR A 627 18.57 34.88 28.80
C THR A 627 19.41 34.61 27.55
N THR A 628 19.78 33.36 27.33
CA THR A 628 20.53 32.95 26.13
C THR A 628 19.67 33.11 24.87
N ALA A 629 18.40 32.73 24.91
CA ALA A 629 17.49 32.84 23.76
C ALA A 629 17.31 34.29 23.28
N VAL A 630 17.10 35.23 24.20
CA VAL A 630 16.89 36.66 23.89
C VAL A 630 18.19 37.33 23.47
N THR A 631 19.31 36.98 24.11
CA THR A 631 20.63 37.50 23.72
C THR A 631 20.97 37.08 22.29
N ALA A 632 20.85 35.79 21.99
CA ALA A 632 21.14 35.25 20.67
C ALA A 632 20.16 35.79 19.59
N SER A 633 18.88 35.98 19.95
CA SER A 633 17.89 36.52 19.03
C SER A 633 18.13 38.01 18.71
N LEU A 634 18.63 38.81 19.66
CA LEU A 634 19.02 40.20 19.42
C LEU A 634 20.25 40.31 18.53
N VAL A 635 21.26 39.45 18.74
CA VAL A 635 22.42 39.39 17.84
C VAL A 635 21.98 38.99 16.42
N ALA A 636 21.13 37.97 16.29
CA ALA A 636 20.57 37.56 15.01
C ALA A 636 19.73 38.67 14.34
N LEU A 637 18.96 39.42 15.14
CA LEU A 637 18.17 40.55 14.66
C LEU A 637 19.07 41.69 14.17
N PHE A 638 20.19 41.97 14.86
CA PHE A 638 21.15 42.98 14.42
C PHE A 638 21.78 42.61 13.07
N VAL A 639 22.21 41.36 12.91
CA VAL A 639 22.73 40.84 11.63
C VAL A 639 21.70 41.01 10.51
N ARG A 640 20.42 40.70 10.79
CA ARG A 640 19.31 40.88 9.84
C ARG A 640 19.06 42.35 9.50
N GLN A 641 19.01 43.24 10.49
CA GLN A 641 18.78 44.67 10.25
C GLN A 641 19.97 45.35 9.55
N PHE A 642 21.20 44.90 9.81
CA PHE A 642 22.38 45.37 9.08
C PHE A 642 22.27 45.06 7.57
N GLY A 643 21.78 43.87 7.22
CA GLY A 643 21.45 43.51 5.84
C GLY A 643 20.44 44.46 5.21
N HIS A 644 19.33 44.72 5.89
CA HIS A 644 18.30 45.65 5.40
C HIS A 644 18.74 47.11 5.29
N ALA A 645 19.60 47.60 6.20
CA ALA A 645 19.92 49.03 6.31
C ALA A 645 21.14 49.45 5.48
N ILE A 646 22.11 48.55 5.27
CA ILE A 646 23.41 48.88 4.68
C ILE A 646 23.61 48.18 3.33
N VAL A 647 23.15 46.93 3.20
CA VAL A 647 23.41 46.11 2.00
C VAL A 647 22.35 46.33 0.92
N GLU A 648 21.12 46.65 1.32
CA GLU A 648 20.00 46.85 0.41
C GLU A 648 19.57 48.34 0.41
N PRO A 649 19.45 49.02 -0.75
CA PRO A 649 19.04 50.42 -0.78
C PRO A 649 17.62 50.62 -0.22
N PRO A 650 17.30 51.78 0.39
CA PRO A 650 15.96 52.06 0.91
C PRO A 650 14.92 51.98 -0.22
N CYS A 651 13.99 51.03 -0.11
CA CYS A 651 12.92 50.84 -1.09
C CYS A 651 11.68 51.69 -0.73
N HIS A 652 11.86 53.01 -0.65
CA HIS A 652 10.83 53.94 -0.19
C HIS A 652 9.55 53.89 -1.03
N ASP A 653 9.67 53.58 -2.32
CA ASP A 653 8.57 53.52 -3.29
C ASP A 653 7.65 52.29 -3.12
N LYS A 654 8.06 51.31 -2.29
CA LYS A 654 7.34 50.05 -2.06
C LYS A 654 6.93 49.85 -0.59
N GLU A 655 7.14 50.85 0.28
CA GLU A 655 6.79 50.77 1.71
C GLU A 655 5.28 50.54 1.96
N GLU A 656 4.40 51.00 1.05
CA GLU A 656 2.95 50.72 1.09
C GLU A 656 2.62 49.22 0.98
N LEU A 657 3.41 48.46 0.21
CA LEU A 657 3.26 47.00 0.06
C LEU A 657 3.70 46.24 1.33
N LEU A 658 4.50 46.88 2.18
CA LEU A 658 5.13 46.29 3.37
C LEU A 658 4.32 46.51 4.66
N LEU A 659 3.07 46.97 4.59
CA LEU A 659 2.22 47.28 5.75
C LEU A 659 2.94 48.16 6.80
N GLY A 660 3.44 49.31 6.37
CA GLY A 660 3.75 50.44 7.25
C GLY A 660 5.03 50.30 8.10
N PHE A 661 6.09 49.74 7.53
CA PHE A 661 7.43 49.74 8.13
C PHE A 661 8.22 50.96 7.64
N ASN A 662 8.04 52.13 8.26
CA ASN A 662 8.88 53.28 7.98
C ASN A 662 10.13 53.29 8.88
N THR A 663 11.24 53.78 8.34
CA THR A 663 12.55 53.88 9.04
C THR A 663 12.48 54.56 10.42
N PRO A 664 11.68 55.64 10.64
CA PRO A 664 11.58 56.28 11.96
C PRO A 664 11.08 55.36 13.08
N ASN A 665 10.10 54.50 12.80
CA ASN A 665 9.57 53.57 13.80
C ASN A 665 10.59 52.49 14.18
N LYS A 666 11.40 52.02 13.21
CA LYS A 666 12.50 51.07 13.48
C LYS A 666 13.54 51.71 14.39
N THR A 667 13.93 52.94 14.10
CA THR A 667 14.91 53.69 14.91
C THR A 667 14.39 53.90 16.34
N MET A 668 13.11 54.22 16.52
CA MET A 668 12.50 54.39 17.84
C MET A 668 12.51 53.09 18.65
N ILE A 669 12.11 51.97 18.03
CA ILE A 669 12.10 50.67 18.69
C ILE A 669 13.53 50.27 19.08
N VAL A 670 14.49 50.35 18.16
CA VAL A 670 15.91 50.01 18.44
C VAL A 670 16.49 50.90 19.55
N SER A 671 16.16 52.20 19.55
CA SER A 671 16.55 53.12 20.63
C SER A 671 16.04 52.65 21.99
N ALA A 672 14.79 52.18 22.06
CA ALA A 672 14.22 51.64 23.29
C ALA A 672 14.95 50.36 23.77
N TYR A 673 15.37 49.47 22.87
CA TYR A 673 16.19 48.30 23.24
C TYR A 673 17.55 48.73 23.82
N CYS A 674 18.19 49.75 23.25
CA CYS A 674 19.50 50.23 23.72
C CYS A 674 19.42 50.93 25.08
N LEU A 675 18.28 51.51 25.45
CA LEU A 675 18.08 52.18 26.74
C LEU A 675 17.92 51.21 27.92
N ILE A 676 17.50 49.97 27.68
CA ILE A 676 17.24 49.00 28.75
C ILE A 676 18.53 48.65 29.54
N PRO A 677 19.65 48.27 28.90
CA PRO A 677 20.91 48.05 29.63
C PRO A 677 21.40 49.31 30.36
N LEU A 678 21.25 50.47 29.74
CA LEU A 678 21.66 51.76 30.32
C LEU A 678 20.85 52.08 31.58
N ALA A 679 19.53 51.89 31.55
CA ALA A 679 18.66 52.10 32.70
C ALA A 679 18.99 51.16 33.86
N ASN A 680 19.31 49.89 33.58
CA ASN A 680 19.74 48.93 34.60
C ASN A 680 21.09 49.29 35.21
N MET A 681 22.01 49.86 34.41
CA MET A 681 23.31 50.33 34.90
C MET A 681 23.20 51.64 35.68
N LEU A 682 22.35 52.59 35.26
CA LEU A 682 22.06 53.82 36.02
C LEU A 682 21.42 53.53 37.38
N ALA A 683 20.64 52.45 37.48
CA ALA A 683 20.05 51.99 38.74
C ALA A 683 21.02 51.14 39.60
N ALA A 684 22.24 50.87 39.13
CA ALA A 684 23.23 50.09 39.87
C ALA A 684 24.17 50.98 40.68
N GLU A 685 24.56 50.51 41.87
CA GLU A 685 25.40 51.27 42.81
C GLU A 685 26.83 51.51 42.29
N ASN A 686 27.37 50.59 41.46
CA ASN A 686 28.71 50.67 40.87
C ASN A 686 28.73 50.17 39.43
N TRP A 687 29.41 50.91 38.55
CA TRP A 687 29.53 50.59 37.13
C TRP A 687 30.76 49.71 36.88
N SER A 688 30.56 48.39 36.97
CA SER A 688 31.58 47.40 36.66
C SER A 688 31.05 46.33 35.69
N LEU A 689 31.96 45.64 35.00
CA LEU A 689 31.58 44.50 34.14
C LEU A 689 30.90 43.40 34.95
N ALA A 690 31.34 43.17 36.20
CA ALA A 690 30.71 42.20 37.08
C ALA A 690 29.25 42.57 37.39
N THR A 691 28.99 43.84 37.70
CA THR A 691 27.63 44.37 37.94
C THR A 691 26.75 44.25 36.70
N PHE A 692 27.31 44.53 35.51
CA PHE A 692 26.58 44.39 34.24
C PHE A 692 26.17 42.94 33.97
N MET A 693 27.10 42.00 34.17
CA MET A 693 26.84 40.56 34.00
C MET A 693 25.82 40.05 35.01
N GLU A 694 25.81 40.57 36.24
CA GLU A 694 24.79 40.25 37.25
C GLU A 694 23.39 40.70 36.83
N LYS A 695 23.27 41.90 36.22
CA LYS A 695 21.98 42.43 35.72
C LYS A 695 21.54 41.82 34.38
N TRP A 696 22.40 41.05 33.71
CA TRP A 696 22.14 40.53 32.36
C TRP A 696 20.84 39.71 32.21
N PRO A 697 20.49 38.80 33.15
CA PRO A 697 19.21 38.08 33.06
C PRO A 697 17.99 39.01 33.16
N ALA A 698 18.06 40.04 34.01
CA ALA A 698 16.99 41.01 34.16
C ALA A 698 16.83 41.88 32.90
N ILE A 699 17.95 42.30 32.30
CA ILE A 699 17.99 43.01 31.01
C ILE A 699 17.34 42.14 29.92
N ALA A 700 17.70 40.86 29.83
CA ALA A 700 17.12 39.94 28.86
C ALA A 700 15.61 39.75 29.04
N GLN A 701 15.13 39.65 30.28
CA GLN A 701 13.70 39.56 30.57
C GLN A 701 12.95 40.84 30.15
N GLN A 702 13.54 42.02 30.36
CA GLN A 702 12.96 43.30 29.94
C GLN A 702 12.94 43.46 28.42
N TRP A 703 13.99 43.03 27.72
CA TRP A 703 14.02 42.95 26.26
C TRP A 703 12.93 42.03 25.72
N TRP A 704 12.72 40.88 26.34
CA TRP A 704 11.63 39.97 25.99
C TRP A 704 10.25 40.62 26.19
N GLY A 705 10.04 41.26 27.34
CA GLY A 705 8.81 42.00 27.62
C GLY A 705 8.53 43.09 26.59
N LEU A 706 9.55 43.89 26.24
CA LEU A 706 9.44 44.91 25.20
C LEU A 706 9.12 44.29 23.83
N THR A 707 9.72 43.15 23.49
CA THR A 707 9.43 42.41 22.24
C THR A 707 7.96 42.03 22.16
N LEU A 708 7.41 41.45 23.24
CA LEU A 708 6.00 41.08 23.29
C LEU A 708 5.07 42.29 23.17
N VAL A 709 5.38 43.39 23.86
CA VAL A 709 4.59 44.64 23.79
C VAL A 709 4.61 45.20 22.37
N VAL A 710 5.76 45.24 21.70
CA VAL A 710 5.88 45.73 20.32
C VAL A 710 5.12 44.83 19.35
N VAL A 711 5.28 43.51 19.42
CA VAL A 711 4.63 42.57 18.50
C VAL A 711 3.12 42.55 18.70
N LEU A 712 2.65 42.38 19.94
CA LEU A 712 1.21 42.34 20.24
C LEU A 712 0.55 43.70 20.03
N GLY A 713 1.23 44.79 20.41
CA GLY A 713 0.78 46.15 20.13
C GLY A 713 0.65 46.41 18.63
N ARG A 714 1.57 45.89 17.81
CA ARG A 714 1.47 45.98 16.35
C ARG A 714 0.32 45.16 15.78
N VAL A 715 0.08 43.96 16.30
CA VAL A 715 -1.08 43.14 15.92
C VAL A 715 -2.38 43.90 16.21
N ALA A 716 -2.50 44.49 17.40
CA ALA A 716 -3.67 45.29 17.78
C ALA A 716 -3.83 46.54 16.89
N TYR A 717 -2.74 47.25 16.62
CA TYR A 717 -2.73 48.41 15.72
C TYR A 717 -3.17 48.06 14.29
N LEU A 718 -2.63 46.99 13.71
CA LEU A 718 -3.00 46.54 12.36
C LEU A 718 -4.45 46.02 12.31
N ALA A 719 -4.92 45.39 13.38
CA ALA A 719 -6.30 44.94 13.49
C ALA A 719 -7.28 46.13 13.54
N TRP A 720 -6.87 47.24 14.18
CA TRP A 720 -7.65 48.47 14.26
C TRP A 720 -7.64 49.28 12.96
N LEU A 721 -6.49 49.40 12.31
CA LEU A 721 -6.32 50.23 11.10
C LEU A 721 -6.81 49.54 9.82
N HIS A 722 -6.74 48.22 9.75
CA HIS A 722 -7.21 47.42 8.62
C HIS A 722 -8.31 46.46 9.07
N ASP A 723 -7.95 45.19 9.31
CA ASP A 723 -8.84 44.20 9.87
C ASP A 723 -8.03 43.10 10.59
N PHE A 724 -8.73 42.24 11.32
CA PHE A 724 -8.12 41.13 12.04
C PHE A 724 -7.43 40.13 11.11
N ARG A 725 -7.90 39.98 9.87
CA ARG A 725 -7.33 39.02 8.91
C ARG A 725 -5.93 39.45 8.48
N ILE A 726 -5.76 40.74 8.15
CA ILE A 726 -4.51 41.35 7.75
C ILE A 726 -3.50 41.36 8.90
N SER A 727 -3.94 41.63 10.14
CA SER A 727 -3.06 41.56 11.30
C SER A 727 -2.56 40.13 11.56
N MET A 728 -3.42 39.13 11.40
CA MET A 728 -3.03 37.72 11.51
C MET A 728 -2.12 37.26 10.37
N ILE A 729 -2.34 37.76 9.14
CA ILE A 729 -1.42 37.49 8.02
C ILE A 729 -0.01 38.02 8.36
N TRP A 730 0.09 39.24 8.88
CA TRP A 730 1.36 39.84 9.30
C TRP A 730 2.02 39.05 10.44
N PHE A 731 1.26 38.69 11.47
CA PHE A 731 1.76 37.95 12.63
C PHE A 731 2.25 36.55 12.27
N VAL A 732 1.45 35.80 11.50
CA VAL A 732 1.82 34.46 11.03
C VAL A 732 3.02 34.55 10.10
N LYS A 733 3.09 35.56 9.22
CA LYS A 733 4.27 35.83 8.40
C LYS A 733 5.52 36.01 9.27
N LEU A 734 5.48 36.89 10.27
CA LEU A 734 6.59 37.18 11.18
C LEU A 734 7.13 35.93 11.89
N ILE A 735 6.25 35.09 12.44
CA ILE A 735 6.65 33.88 13.20
C ILE A 735 7.18 32.78 12.28
N THR A 736 6.61 32.67 11.08
CA THR A 736 6.98 31.60 10.14
C THR A 736 8.11 32.00 9.19
N ASP A 737 8.57 33.24 9.26
CA ASP A 737 9.60 33.81 8.39
C ASP A 737 10.94 33.05 8.47
N PRO A 738 11.46 32.71 9.66
CA PRO A 738 12.71 31.95 9.78
C PRO A 738 12.67 30.59 9.06
N PHE A 739 11.53 29.90 9.10
CA PHE A 739 11.37 28.61 8.42
C PHE A 739 11.31 28.76 6.89
N THR A 740 10.69 29.85 6.40
CA THR A 740 10.60 30.12 4.96
C THR A 740 11.90 30.65 4.38
N ASP A 741 12.66 31.45 5.13
CA ASP A 741 13.98 31.95 4.74
C ASP A 741 14.99 30.82 4.55
N ILE A 742 15.01 29.83 5.46
CA ILE A 742 15.84 28.64 5.28
C ILE A 742 15.45 27.91 3.99
N LYS A 743 14.15 27.74 3.72
CA LYS A 743 13.71 27.09 2.47
C LYS A 743 14.15 27.88 1.23
N ALA A 744 14.05 29.20 1.27
CA ALA A 744 14.34 30.10 0.16
C ALA A 744 15.85 30.16 -0.13
N TYR A 745 16.67 30.38 0.89
CA TYR A 745 18.08 30.76 0.74
C TYR A 745 19.09 29.61 0.94
N LEU A 746 18.64 28.43 1.38
CA LEU A 746 19.54 27.28 1.50
C LEU A 746 20.04 26.84 0.10
N PRO A 747 21.36 26.58 -0.07
CA PRO A 747 21.94 26.19 -1.36
C PRO A 747 21.26 24.98 -1.98
N ARG A 748 21.06 25.01 -3.31
CA ARG A 748 20.41 23.93 -4.09
C ARG A 748 21.09 22.57 -3.95
N THR A 749 22.37 22.53 -3.56
CA THR A 749 23.16 21.32 -3.33
C THR A 749 22.82 20.58 -2.03
N ALA A 750 22.11 21.20 -1.07
CA ALA A 750 21.71 20.60 0.21
C ALA A 750 20.32 19.93 0.20
N SER A 751 19.88 19.39 -0.95
CA SER A 751 18.48 19.21 -1.38
C SER A 751 17.64 18.06 -0.77
N GLY A 752 18.07 17.41 0.31
CA GLY A 752 17.30 16.32 0.94
C GLY A 752 15.99 16.77 1.58
N TRP A 753 15.96 17.95 2.20
CA TRP A 753 14.86 18.41 3.06
C TRP A 753 13.73 19.15 2.31
N ARG A 754 14.00 19.68 1.12
CA ARG A 754 13.01 20.43 0.33
C ARG A 754 11.80 19.60 -0.11
N ALA A 755 11.92 18.27 -0.19
CA ALA A 755 10.85 17.38 -0.61
C ALA A 755 9.68 17.27 0.40
N PHE A 756 9.90 17.68 1.65
CA PHE A 756 8.92 17.58 2.74
C PHE A 756 8.15 18.89 3.01
N LEU A 757 8.46 19.96 2.28
CA LEU A 757 7.82 21.27 2.45
C LEU A 757 6.68 21.45 1.42
N PRO A 758 5.58 22.14 1.76
CA PRO A 758 4.46 22.38 0.83
C PRO A 758 4.97 22.98 -0.48
N PRO A 759 4.50 22.53 -1.65
CA PRO A 759 4.76 23.24 -2.90
C PRO A 759 4.27 24.67 -2.71
N TYR A 760 5.12 25.64 -3.04
CA TYR A 760 4.66 27.02 -3.18
C TYR A 760 3.48 26.97 -4.14
N ALA A 761 2.36 27.59 -3.79
CA ALA A 761 1.25 27.80 -4.71
C ALA A 761 1.70 28.80 -5.80
N LEU A 762 2.60 28.36 -6.66
CA LEU A 762 2.99 29.01 -7.89
C LEU A 762 2.28 28.26 -9.00
N ASP A 763 0.99 28.56 -9.13
CA ASP A 763 0.25 28.31 -10.35
C ASP A 763 -0.65 29.53 -10.55
N GLN A 764 -0.11 30.57 -11.18
CA GLN A 764 -0.58 31.05 -12.49
C GLN A 764 -0.04 32.45 -12.86
N ALA A 765 0.34 32.52 -14.14
CA ALA A 765 0.36 33.68 -15.04
C ALA A 765 1.45 34.76 -14.90
N THR A 766 2.15 34.97 -16.04
CA THR A 766 2.85 36.20 -16.48
C THR A 766 4.01 36.68 -15.60
N HIS A 767 5.26 36.70 -16.07
CA HIS A 767 5.72 37.66 -17.06
C HIS A 767 6.99 37.17 -17.79
N LYS A 768 6.99 37.34 -19.12
CA LYS A 768 8.19 37.75 -19.84
C LYS A 768 8.68 39.07 -19.22
N HIS A 769 9.92 39.11 -18.75
CA HIS A 769 10.96 40.04 -19.20
C HIS A 769 12.31 39.60 -18.63
#